data_AF-A0A9K3LYM8-F1
#
_entry.id   AF-A0A9K3LYM8-F1
#
_cell.length_a   1.000
_cell.length_b   1.000
_cell.length_c   1.000
_cell.angle_alpha   90.00
_cell.angle_beta   90.00
_cell.angle_gamma   90.00
#
_symmetry.space_group_name_H-M   'P 1'
#
loop_
_entity.id
_entity.type
_entity.pdbx_description
1 polymer ?
#
loop_
_entity_poly.entity_id
_entity_poly.type
_entity_poly.pdbx_seq_one_letter_code
_entity_poly.pdbx_strand_id
1 'polypeptide(L)'
;MDDCKIFRSSYSSALVGLTMVVIAYSSMESSNYLRSIQRRSQSLRQQLESSGLHSVPSVTRNLENVSWTATEGYFPRHNHTSTYFPQTQPQSPPSFQNDHPMCQRLAFPTTPDSSSSSLYNGNILNAGNLWHSHWERILEASYYPRFPENNTHILDETLQNVYRNLLLDLSPTHLEQGLLTQPKSEQVERVWNVLEQRRLHPETSPPLRILAMGGSVVEGVGCVQHQEGIEKDLVGRDCSWTARLEAFVNEMFGYDAVQIVNIAQGGTGTNQALSIVKYWMYPPQFEGKAPDIIIHAFGSNDSHLGEIPPTEKERILELHQQDTFRLNQFIQSVFASHPCPSPIVVHLDDYVGGHRQGALLGDFTYRMILKEVTGWYGNMAVSSAQVVDEFIYPDTMGETAFSPKWYIKQRGPTAGLYNENVHFGYGGHLAVVWTWAYSALKAAIRFCNDKDWERHREENAQKYFGNPIKRESFVKENVHRVKDYLPPPLDYDMDLQNISQAMLMEKTRQEEHCQAISESPPCIMAFVAGPEGQTDTKDKLGRYLAPWFSHEDGFVFERDLSHGFARKLGIAAVKENATMQFDFRNIIQPVQVLTVHSIKSYGEAWEGSAANFIISKKARKADRNATTGKDWIEVYNEVLSGVHNSKSTISYSTEMFFPLIEVGSDMKLEVKLVGGSKFKVTGMMLCSR
;
A
#
# COMPACT_ATOMS: atom_id res chain seq x y z
N MET A 1 -49.73 8.99 -29.92
CA MET A 1 -50.87 9.90 -29.63
C MET A 1 -51.94 9.04 -29.01
N ASP A 2 -52.41 9.49 -27.85
CA ASP A 2 -53.52 8.97 -27.04
C ASP A 2 -53.36 7.57 -26.41
N ASP A 3 -52.83 7.54 -25.18
CA ASP A 3 -53.62 7.21 -23.99
C ASP A 3 -52.73 7.19 -22.75
N CYS A 4 -52.69 8.32 -22.03
CA CYS A 4 -52.04 8.40 -20.73
C CYS A 4 -52.75 9.44 -19.86
N LYS A 5 -53.87 9.06 -19.26
CA LYS A 5 -54.42 9.68 -18.04
C LYS A 5 -55.19 8.65 -17.23
N ILE A 6 -54.89 8.66 -15.93
CA ILE A 6 -55.65 8.23 -14.75
C ILE A 6 -54.81 7.26 -13.92
N PHE A 7 -54.01 7.82 -12.99
CA PHE A 7 -53.93 7.40 -11.58
C PHE A 7 -53.09 8.44 -10.82
N ARG A 8 -53.75 9.47 -10.30
CA ARG A 8 -53.21 10.37 -9.26
C ARG A 8 -54.26 10.47 -8.16
N SER A 9 -53.94 9.89 -7.01
CA SER A 9 -54.59 9.99 -5.69
C SER A 9 -54.24 8.67 -5.00
N SER A 10 -53.30 8.55 -4.07
CA SER A 10 -53.34 9.21 -2.78
C SER A 10 -52.14 8.72 -1.95
N TYR A 11 -51.15 9.57 -1.67
CA TYR A 11 -50.14 9.32 -0.62
C TYR A 11 -49.61 10.67 -0.12
N SER A 12 -50.31 11.27 0.83
CA SER A 12 -49.90 12.53 1.49
C SER A 12 -50.07 12.49 3.01
N SER A 13 -50.14 11.30 3.61
CA SER A 13 -50.30 11.17 5.07
C SER A 13 -49.53 10.00 5.70
N ALA A 14 -48.62 9.35 4.96
CA ALA A 14 -47.78 8.26 5.47
C ALA A 14 -46.34 8.69 5.86
N LEU A 15 -45.91 9.91 5.52
CA LEU A 15 -44.50 10.32 5.67
C LEU A 15 -44.13 10.87 7.05
N VAL A 16 -45.10 11.15 7.92
CA VAL A 16 -44.84 11.56 9.32
C VAL A 16 -44.85 10.36 10.28
N GLY A 17 -45.50 9.26 9.89
CA GLY A 17 -45.47 7.99 10.63
C GLY A 17 -44.19 7.18 10.40
N LEU A 18 -43.62 7.21 9.19
CA LEU A 18 -42.43 6.43 8.84
C LEU A 18 -41.17 6.94 9.57
N THR A 19 -41.04 8.25 9.81
CA THR A 19 -39.89 8.84 10.51
C THR A 19 -39.85 8.46 11.99
N MET A 20 -41.01 8.29 12.64
CA MET A 20 -41.07 7.77 14.02
C MET A 20 -40.86 6.25 14.09
N VAL A 21 -41.28 5.49 13.07
CA VAL A 21 -41.02 4.05 12.98
C VAL A 21 -39.54 3.78 12.71
N VAL A 22 -38.86 4.57 11.86
CA VAL A 22 -37.41 4.42 11.61
C VAL A 22 -36.61 4.79 12.87
N ILE A 23 -36.94 5.86 13.60
CA ILE A 23 -36.28 6.19 14.87
C ILE A 23 -36.54 5.11 15.95
N ALA A 24 -37.74 4.53 15.98
CA ALA A 24 -38.07 3.40 16.86
C ALA A 24 -37.38 2.09 16.44
N TYR A 25 -37.17 1.86 15.14
CA TYR A 25 -36.49 0.67 14.60
C TYR A 25 -34.97 0.75 14.82
N SER A 26 -34.34 1.92 14.64
CA SER A 26 -32.93 2.17 14.97
C SER A 26 -32.64 2.03 16.48
N SER A 27 -33.61 2.42 17.32
CA SER A 27 -33.61 2.20 18.77
C SER A 27 -33.77 0.71 19.14
N MET A 28 -34.64 -0.02 18.42
CA MET A 28 -34.82 -1.46 18.59
C MET A 28 -33.64 -2.30 18.10
N GLU A 29 -32.98 -1.93 17.00
CA GLU A 29 -31.79 -2.61 16.49
C GLU A 29 -30.58 -2.37 17.39
N SER A 30 -30.41 -1.15 17.91
CA SER A 30 -29.43 -0.86 18.96
C SER A 30 -29.71 -1.68 20.23
N SER A 31 -30.98 -1.86 20.61
CA SER A 31 -31.38 -2.74 21.73
C SER A 31 -31.13 -4.22 21.44
N ASN A 32 -31.38 -4.69 20.21
CA ASN A 32 -31.16 -6.08 19.81
C ASN A 32 -29.68 -6.41 19.68
N TYR A 33 -28.86 -5.46 19.21
CA TYR A 33 -27.40 -5.54 19.16
C TYR A 33 -26.81 -5.56 20.57
N LEU A 34 -27.24 -4.65 21.46
CA LEU A 34 -26.83 -4.67 22.87
C LEU A 34 -27.30 -5.95 23.58
N ARG A 35 -28.50 -6.47 23.29
CA ARG A 35 -28.97 -7.77 23.80
C ARG A 35 -28.22 -8.95 23.21
N SER A 36 -27.69 -8.84 21.99
CA SER A 36 -26.82 -9.85 21.35
C SER A 36 -25.46 -9.89 22.05
N ILE A 37 -24.85 -8.73 22.28
CA ILE A 37 -23.61 -8.58 23.05
C ILE A 37 -23.81 -9.08 24.48
N GLN A 38 -24.93 -8.73 25.12
CA GLN A 38 -25.23 -9.17 26.48
C GLN A 38 -25.50 -10.68 26.57
N ARG A 39 -26.18 -11.28 25.58
CA ARG A 39 -26.35 -12.73 25.49
C ARG A 39 -25.03 -13.46 25.23
N ARG A 40 -24.16 -12.93 24.37
CA ARG A 40 -22.82 -13.48 24.12
C ARG A 40 -21.93 -13.38 25.37
N SER A 41 -21.98 -12.25 26.08
CA SER A 41 -21.28 -12.06 27.36
C SER A 41 -21.76 -13.03 28.45
N GLN A 42 -23.08 -13.27 28.55
CA GLN A 42 -23.66 -14.25 29.47
C GLN A 42 -23.33 -15.70 29.10
N SER A 43 -23.34 -16.04 27.81
CA SER A 43 -22.92 -17.36 27.30
C SER A 43 -21.44 -17.61 27.60
N LEU A 44 -20.58 -16.60 27.43
CA LEU A 44 -19.15 -16.69 27.74
C LEU A 44 -18.91 -16.89 29.25
N ARG A 45 -19.68 -16.19 30.11
CA ARG A 45 -19.66 -16.41 31.56
C ARG A 45 -20.08 -17.84 31.92
N GLN A 46 -21.17 -18.35 31.36
CA GLN A 46 -21.62 -19.71 31.63
C GLN A 46 -20.62 -20.76 31.14
N GLN A 47 -19.96 -20.54 30.01
CA GLN A 47 -18.87 -21.41 29.54
C GLN A 47 -17.68 -21.40 30.49
N LEU A 48 -17.25 -20.23 30.96
CA LEU A 48 -16.17 -20.09 31.93
C LEU A 48 -16.51 -20.75 33.28
N GLU A 49 -17.72 -20.56 33.79
CA GLU A 49 -18.21 -21.20 35.02
C GLU A 49 -18.33 -22.73 34.87
N SER A 50 -18.79 -23.22 33.71
CA SER A 50 -18.91 -24.66 33.44
C SER A 50 -17.56 -25.37 33.24
N SER A 51 -16.50 -24.62 32.91
CA SER A 51 -15.17 -25.17 32.64
C SER A 51 -14.35 -25.50 33.91
N GLY A 52 -14.87 -25.22 35.11
CA GLY A 52 -14.21 -25.59 36.38
C GLY A 52 -12.91 -24.85 36.69
N LEU A 53 -12.59 -23.79 35.95
CA LEU A 53 -11.38 -22.95 36.14
C LEU A 53 -11.55 -21.97 37.32
N HIS A 54 -11.64 -22.50 38.55
CA HIS A 54 -11.57 -21.70 39.77
C HIS A 54 -10.16 -21.69 40.36
N SER A 55 -9.19 -21.00 39.73
CA SER A 55 -7.96 -20.59 40.40
C SER A 55 -7.11 -19.59 39.61
N VAL A 56 -7.58 -18.35 39.38
CA VAL A 56 -6.68 -17.20 39.17
C VAL A 56 -7.29 -15.95 39.84
N PRO A 57 -6.77 -15.50 41.00
CA PRO A 57 -7.36 -14.39 41.76
C PRO A 57 -7.16 -12.97 41.17
N SER A 58 -6.52 -12.82 40.00
CA SER A 58 -6.08 -11.50 39.51
C SER A 58 -6.98 -10.83 38.48
N VAL A 59 -8.02 -11.50 37.96
CA VAL A 59 -8.82 -10.96 36.83
C VAL A 59 -10.18 -10.40 37.27
N THR A 60 -10.71 -10.79 38.43
CA THR A 60 -12.05 -10.37 38.89
C THR A 60 -12.10 -9.04 39.64
N ARG A 61 -10.97 -8.42 40.02
CA ARG A 61 -10.97 -7.13 40.75
C ARG A 61 -11.03 -5.87 39.89
N ASN A 62 -10.82 -5.96 38.58
CA ASN A 62 -10.73 -4.77 37.72
C ASN A 62 -12.03 -4.39 36.99
N LEU A 63 -13.15 -5.07 37.26
CA LEU A 63 -14.44 -4.79 36.61
C LEU A 63 -15.48 -4.12 37.52
N GLU A 64 -15.20 -3.91 38.81
CA GLU A 64 -16.18 -3.34 39.76
C GLU A 64 -15.91 -1.89 40.20
N ASN A 65 -14.79 -1.26 39.80
CA ASN A 65 -14.43 0.09 40.27
C ASN A 65 -14.09 1.08 39.15
N VAL A 66 -15.03 1.32 38.25
CA VAL A 66 -15.00 2.52 37.38
C VAL A 66 -16.20 3.40 37.72
N SER A 67 -16.08 4.16 38.80
CA SER A 67 -16.94 5.32 39.07
C SER A 67 -16.25 6.58 38.57
N TRP A 68 -16.83 7.25 37.58
CA TRP A 68 -16.38 8.57 37.15
C TRP A 68 -16.83 9.62 38.17
N THR A 69 -15.95 9.98 39.09
CA THR A 69 -16.09 11.20 39.90
C THR A 69 -15.17 12.27 39.32
N ALA A 70 -15.78 13.29 38.70
CA ALA A 70 -15.09 14.50 38.28
C ALA A 70 -14.65 15.30 39.51
N THR A 71 -13.34 15.50 39.67
CA THR A 71 -12.76 16.36 40.69
C THR A 71 -12.72 17.80 40.17
N GLU A 72 -13.49 18.69 40.79
CA GLU A 72 -13.43 20.13 40.56
C GLU A 72 -12.13 20.71 41.16
N GLY A 73 -11.25 21.19 40.29
CA GLY A 73 -10.06 21.94 40.67
C GLY A 73 -10.38 23.41 40.91
N TYR A 74 -10.05 23.90 42.11
CA TYR A 74 -10.09 25.29 42.53
C TYR A 74 -9.16 26.17 41.67
N PHE A 75 -9.72 27.15 40.96
CA PHE A 75 -8.96 28.25 40.34
C PHE A 75 -9.25 29.57 41.08
N PRO A 76 -8.24 30.43 41.31
CA PRO A 76 -8.44 31.70 42.02
C PRO A 76 -9.14 32.74 41.12
N ARG A 77 -10.15 33.40 41.70
CA ARG A 77 -10.90 34.50 41.06
C ARG A 77 -9.99 35.71 40.83
N HIS A 78 -9.73 36.04 39.58
CA HIS A 78 -9.32 37.40 39.19
C HIS A 78 -10.57 38.21 38.80
N ASN A 79 -10.70 39.39 39.42
CA ASN A 79 -11.74 40.38 39.11
C ASN A 79 -11.49 40.98 37.71
N HIS A 80 -12.29 40.57 36.73
CA HIS A 80 -12.38 41.27 35.45
C HIS A 80 -13.48 42.35 35.51
N THR A 81 -13.07 43.60 35.35
CA THR A 81 -13.92 44.74 35.02
C THR A 81 -14.58 44.50 33.66
N SER A 82 -15.91 44.49 33.66
CA SER A 82 -16.77 44.30 32.49
C SER A 82 -16.69 45.51 31.54
N THR A 83 -15.92 45.41 30.46
CA THR A 83 -16.09 46.25 29.27
C THR A 83 -17.20 45.67 28.40
N TYR A 84 -18.26 46.45 28.20
CA TYR A 84 -19.37 46.15 27.29
C TYR A 84 -18.85 45.92 25.87
N PHE A 85 -18.92 44.69 25.38
CA PHE A 85 -18.83 44.40 23.95
C PHE A 85 -20.21 44.65 23.31
N PRO A 86 -20.32 45.46 22.24
CA PRO A 86 -21.58 45.63 21.53
C PRO A 86 -22.03 44.29 20.94
N GLN A 87 -23.30 43.94 21.15
CA GLN A 87 -23.94 42.78 20.52
C GLN A 87 -23.87 42.93 19.00
N THR A 88 -22.94 42.21 18.37
CA THR A 88 -22.92 42.02 16.92
C THR A 88 -24.09 41.12 16.55
N GLN A 89 -24.91 41.57 15.58
CA GLN A 89 -26.00 40.76 15.04
C GLN A 89 -25.46 39.41 14.55
N PRO A 90 -26.23 38.31 14.71
CA PRO A 90 -25.83 37.00 14.20
C PRO A 90 -25.61 37.11 12.69
N GLN A 91 -24.34 37.12 12.30
CA GLN A 91 -23.98 37.05 10.88
C GLN A 91 -24.48 35.71 10.36
N SER A 92 -25.17 35.73 9.22
CA SER A 92 -25.50 34.52 8.47
C SER A 92 -24.23 33.68 8.33
N PRO A 93 -24.30 32.34 8.55
CA PRO A 93 -23.13 31.48 8.39
C PRO A 93 -22.54 31.73 6.99
N PRO A 94 -21.20 31.81 6.87
CA PRO A 94 -20.56 32.06 5.60
C PRO A 94 -21.04 31.03 4.57
N SER A 95 -21.47 31.51 3.40
CA SER A 95 -21.88 30.63 2.31
C SER A 95 -20.64 29.98 1.70
N PHE A 96 -20.52 28.66 1.86
CA PHE A 96 -19.50 27.86 1.19
C PHE A 96 -19.82 27.81 -0.31
N GLN A 97 -18.91 28.31 -1.14
CA GLN A 97 -19.03 28.37 -2.60
C GLN A 97 -17.69 27.95 -3.19
N ASN A 98 -17.28 26.71 -3.01
CA ASN A 98 -16.01 26.25 -3.56
C ASN A 98 -16.06 26.30 -5.09
N ASP A 99 -15.23 27.12 -5.72
CA ASP A 99 -15.17 27.22 -7.19
C ASP A 99 -14.27 26.16 -7.83
N HIS A 100 -13.56 25.37 -7.02
CA HIS A 100 -12.73 24.29 -7.52
C HIS A 100 -13.64 23.24 -8.19
N PRO A 101 -13.41 22.89 -9.49
CA PRO A 101 -14.31 22.01 -10.24
C PRO A 101 -14.55 20.65 -9.54
N MET A 102 -13.54 20.11 -8.85
CA MET A 102 -13.69 18.89 -8.03
C MET A 102 -14.73 19.07 -6.92
N CYS A 103 -14.65 20.17 -6.20
CA CYS A 103 -15.42 20.39 -4.98
C CYS A 103 -16.87 20.71 -5.32
N GLN A 104 -17.11 21.39 -6.44
CA GLN A 104 -18.44 21.53 -7.01
C GLN A 104 -19.05 20.15 -7.34
N ARG A 105 -18.29 19.25 -7.98
CA ARG A 105 -18.78 17.90 -8.31
C ARG A 105 -19.08 17.05 -7.09
N LEU A 106 -18.22 17.12 -6.06
CA LEU A 106 -18.46 16.41 -4.80
C LEU A 106 -19.67 16.98 -4.02
N ALA A 107 -19.94 18.28 -4.17
CA ALA A 107 -21.07 18.94 -3.53
C ALA A 107 -22.42 18.74 -4.26
N PHE A 108 -22.39 18.56 -5.58
CA PHE A 108 -23.59 18.42 -6.41
C PHE A 108 -23.60 17.06 -7.13
N PRO A 109 -24.07 15.98 -6.48
CA PRO A 109 -24.31 14.73 -7.18
C PRO A 109 -25.30 14.99 -8.33
N THR A 110 -24.93 14.56 -9.54
CA THR A 110 -25.54 14.92 -10.82
C THR A 110 -26.96 14.39 -11.06
N THR A 111 -27.69 13.98 -10.02
CA THR A 111 -29.07 13.55 -10.17
C THR A 111 -29.93 14.74 -10.61
N PRO A 112 -30.53 14.72 -11.83
CA PRO A 112 -31.23 15.87 -12.40
C PRO A 112 -32.61 16.17 -11.78
N ASP A 113 -32.92 15.60 -10.61
CA ASP A 113 -34.20 15.83 -9.93
C ASP A 113 -34.22 17.24 -9.32
N SER A 114 -34.53 18.18 -10.21
CA SER A 114 -34.59 19.64 -10.08
C SER A 114 -35.53 20.20 -9.00
N SER A 115 -36.06 19.38 -8.09
CA SER A 115 -37.02 19.80 -7.07
C SER A 115 -36.49 19.87 -5.62
N SER A 116 -35.23 19.53 -5.35
CA SER A 116 -34.67 19.52 -3.96
C SER A 116 -33.52 20.50 -3.71
N SER A 117 -33.50 21.64 -4.40
CA SER A 117 -32.44 22.66 -4.26
C SER A 117 -32.44 23.45 -2.93
N SER A 118 -33.41 23.22 -2.03
CA SER A 118 -33.59 24.04 -0.82
C SER A 118 -33.02 23.46 0.49
N LEU A 119 -32.29 22.33 0.47
CA LEU A 119 -31.80 21.68 1.69
C LEU A 119 -30.28 21.67 1.88
N TYR A 120 -29.50 22.19 0.93
CA TYR A 120 -28.05 22.41 1.15
C TYR A 120 -27.82 23.73 1.89
N ASN A 121 -28.31 23.80 3.14
CA ASN A 121 -27.94 24.82 4.11
C ASN A 121 -26.53 24.55 4.63
N GLY A 122 -25.49 24.82 3.82
CA GLY A 122 -24.10 24.88 4.27
C GLY A 122 -23.57 23.64 5.02
N ASN A 123 -24.14 22.46 4.80
CA ASN A 123 -23.69 21.25 5.47
C ASN A 123 -22.27 20.90 4.99
N ILE A 124 -21.35 20.79 5.95
CA ILE A 124 -19.96 20.40 5.74
C ILE A 124 -19.93 19.06 4.99
N LEU A 125 -19.21 19.01 3.87
CA LEU A 125 -18.98 17.78 3.11
C LEU A 125 -18.34 16.74 4.05
N ASN A 126 -18.99 15.60 4.20
CA ASN A 126 -18.55 14.50 5.06
C ASN A 126 -18.46 13.21 4.24
N ALA A 127 -17.31 12.53 4.33
CA ALA A 127 -17.04 11.28 3.60
C ALA A 127 -18.06 10.19 3.92
N GLY A 128 -18.47 10.05 5.18
CA GLY A 128 -19.44 9.04 5.60
C GLY A 128 -20.82 9.28 5.02
N ASN A 129 -21.25 10.54 4.93
CA ASN A 129 -22.54 10.89 4.31
C ASN A 129 -22.52 10.59 2.80
N LEU A 130 -21.45 10.97 2.10
CA LEU A 130 -21.30 10.70 0.67
C LEU A 130 -21.17 9.20 0.37
N TRP A 131 -20.44 8.46 1.20
CA TRP A 131 -20.33 7.01 1.10
C TRP A 131 -21.70 6.35 1.27
N HIS A 132 -22.42 6.71 2.34
CA HIS A 132 -23.74 6.15 2.61
C HIS A 132 -24.76 6.50 1.53
N SER A 133 -24.77 7.73 1.00
CA SER A 133 -25.71 8.12 -0.05
C SER A 133 -25.48 7.43 -1.40
N HIS A 134 -24.30 6.86 -1.63
CA HIS A 134 -23.95 6.12 -2.84
C HIS A 134 -23.86 4.60 -2.60
N TRP A 135 -24.46 4.11 -1.52
CA TRP A 135 -24.41 2.70 -1.11
C TRP A 135 -24.71 1.69 -2.23
N GLU A 136 -25.81 1.86 -2.97
CA GLU A 136 -26.16 0.91 -4.04
C GLU A 136 -25.14 0.91 -5.18
N ARG A 137 -24.59 2.09 -5.52
CA ARG A 137 -23.53 2.19 -6.53
C ARG A 137 -22.22 1.57 -6.05
N ILE A 138 -21.88 1.72 -4.78
CA ILE A 138 -20.72 1.06 -4.16
C ILE A 138 -20.87 -0.46 -4.23
N LEU A 139 -22.05 -1.00 -3.94
CA LEU A 139 -22.32 -2.43 -4.09
C LEU A 139 -22.20 -2.88 -5.54
N GLU A 140 -22.79 -2.13 -6.47
CA GLU A 140 -22.71 -2.41 -7.91
C GLU A 140 -21.26 -2.44 -8.41
N ALA A 141 -20.48 -1.42 -8.07
CA ALA A 141 -19.05 -1.33 -8.39
C ALA A 141 -18.18 -2.40 -7.70
N SER A 142 -18.69 -3.00 -6.63
CA SER A 142 -17.99 -4.09 -5.93
C SER A 142 -18.19 -5.45 -6.61
N TYR A 143 -19.18 -5.59 -7.49
CA TYR A 143 -19.35 -6.79 -8.29
C TYR A 143 -18.24 -6.86 -9.32
N TYR A 144 -17.38 -7.88 -9.18
CA TYR A 144 -16.23 -8.05 -10.04
C TYR A 144 -16.68 -8.31 -11.50
N PRO A 145 -16.38 -7.43 -12.46
CA PRO A 145 -17.03 -7.43 -13.78
C PRO A 145 -16.53 -8.51 -14.75
N ARG A 146 -15.52 -9.33 -14.37
CA ARG A 146 -14.96 -10.37 -15.25
C ARG A 146 -15.45 -11.78 -14.96
N PHE A 147 -16.68 -11.94 -14.45
CA PHE A 147 -17.33 -13.23 -14.63
C PHE A 147 -17.68 -13.36 -16.12
N PRO A 148 -17.21 -14.40 -16.83
CA PRO A 148 -17.59 -14.62 -18.23
C PRO A 148 -19.11 -14.51 -18.35
N GLU A 149 -19.64 -13.83 -19.37
CA GLU A 149 -21.09 -13.56 -19.52
C GLU A 149 -21.95 -14.84 -19.38
N ASN A 150 -21.38 -15.99 -19.73
CA ASN A 150 -22.00 -17.31 -19.62
C ASN A 150 -22.15 -17.85 -18.18
N ASN A 151 -21.50 -17.24 -17.18
CA ASN A 151 -21.57 -17.60 -15.75
C ASN A 151 -22.33 -16.55 -14.92
N THR A 152 -23.03 -15.60 -15.55
CA THR A 152 -23.82 -14.56 -14.87
C THR A 152 -24.90 -15.12 -13.94
N HIS A 153 -25.37 -16.34 -14.18
CA HIS A 153 -26.29 -17.05 -13.28
C HIS A 153 -25.67 -17.46 -11.92
N ILE A 154 -24.34 -17.34 -11.75
CA ILE A 154 -23.60 -17.72 -10.52
C ILE A 154 -23.24 -16.49 -9.66
N LEU A 155 -23.62 -15.28 -10.06
CA LEU A 155 -23.83 -14.18 -9.09
C LEU A 155 -25.12 -14.48 -8.33
N ASP A 156 -25.07 -15.56 -7.55
CA ASP A 156 -26.16 -16.02 -6.71
C ASP A 156 -26.58 -14.88 -5.77
N GLU A 157 -27.87 -14.79 -5.49
CA GLU A 157 -28.46 -13.90 -4.49
C GLU A 157 -27.66 -13.97 -3.17
N THR A 158 -27.11 -15.15 -2.86
CA THR A 158 -26.17 -15.39 -1.76
C THR A 158 -24.95 -14.47 -1.79
N LEU A 159 -24.27 -14.30 -2.92
CA LEU A 159 -23.05 -13.49 -3.00
C LEU A 159 -23.35 -12.00 -2.87
N GLN A 160 -24.45 -11.54 -3.46
CA GLN A 160 -24.93 -10.17 -3.28
C GLN A 160 -25.28 -9.88 -1.83
N ASN A 161 -25.94 -10.84 -1.15
CA ASN A 161 -26.25 -10.75 0.27
C ASN A 161 -24.98 -10.71 1.12
N VAL A 162 -23.94 -11.47 0.77
CA VAL A 162 -22.62 -11.37 1.43
C VAL A 162 -22.04 -9.97 1.28
N TYR A 163 -22.08 -9.34 0.10
CA TYR A 163 -21.51 -8.00 -0.08
C TYR A 163 -22.32 -6.95 0.68
N ARG A 164 -23.66 -7.05 0.66
CA ARG A 164 -24.55 -6.20 1.45
C ARG A 164 -24.21 -6.29 2.94
N ASN A 165 -24.08 -7.51 3.47
CA ASN A 165 -23.74 -7.71 4.88
C ASN A 165 -22.32 -7.19 5.21
N LEU A 166 -21.33 -7.49 4.37
CA LEU A 166 -19.97 -6.99 4.57
C LEU A 166 -19.91 -5.46 4.58
N LEU A 167 -20.64 -4.80 3.67
CA LEU A 167 -20.66 -3.33 3.61
C LEU A 167 -21.40 -2.73 4.82
N LEU A 168 -22.34 -3.48 5.43
CA LEU A 168 -23.07 -3.05 6.63
C LEU A 168 -22.16 -3.15 7.85
N ASP A 169 -21.38 -4.24 7.94
CA ASP A 169 -20.39 -4.46 8.97
C ASP A 169 -19.26 -3.42 8.86
N LEU A 170 -18.78 -3.15 7.64
CA LEU A 170 -17.76 -2.14 7.34
C LEU A 170 -18.36 -0.73 7.19
N SER A 171 -18.98 -0.26 8.26
CA SER A 171 -19.58 1.07 8.34
C SER A 171 -18.58 2.19 7.98
N PRO A 172 -19.05 3.38 7.56
CA PRO A 172 -18.18 4.54 7.36
C PRO A 172 -17.28 4.87 8.55
N THR A 173 -17.74 4.62 9.78
CA THR A 173 -16.94 4.82 11.00
C THR A 173 -15.79 3.83 11.09
N HIS A 174 -15.97 2.58 10.68
CA HIS A 174 -14.88 1.60 10.62
C HIS A 174 -13.90 1.96 9.51
N LEU A 175 -14.39 2.22 8.29
CA LEU A 175 -13.56 2.63 7.14
C LEU A 175 -12.74 3.90 7.43
N GLU A 176 -13.28 4.82 8.23
CA GLU A 176 -12.60 6.04 8.63
C GLU A 176 -11.33 5.80 9.44
N GLN A 177 -11.27 4.71 10.22
CA GLN A 177 -10.10 4.32 11.00
C GLN A 177 -8.95 3.85 10.12
N GLY A 178 -9.25 3.39 8.90
CA GLY A 178 -8.24 2.90 7.96
C GLY A 178 -7.33 3.98 7.41
N LEU A 179 -7.70 5.27 7.46
CA LEU A 179 -6.84 6.35 6.99
C LEU A 179 -5.83 6.76 8.07
N LEU A 180 -4.63 6.18 8.02
CA LEU A 180 -3.56 6.41 9.00
C LEU A 180 -2.96 7.81 8.88
N THR A 181 -2.64 8.22 7.65
CA THR A 181 -2.03 9.52 7.33
C THR A 181 -2.60 10.08 6.04
N GLN A 182 -2.69 11.40 5.99
CA GLN A 182 -3.32 12.12 4.88
C GLN A 182 -2.25 12.50 3.84
N PRO A 183 -2.59 12.47 2.54
CA PRO A 183 -1.71 13.03 1.52
C PRO A 183 -1.63 14.55 1.66
N LYS A 184 -0.57 15.14 1.08
CA LYS A 184 -0.50 16.59 0.88
C LYS A 184 -1.59 17.04 -0.10
N SER A 185 -2.12 18.25 0.08
CA SER A 185 -3.16 18.81 -0.79
C SER A 185 -2.71 18.89 -2.25
N GLU A 186 -1.44 19.19 -2.48
CA GLU A 186 -0.82 19.27 -3.82
C GLU A 186 -0.81 17.89 -4.53
N GLN A 187 -0.72 16.79 -3.77
CA GLN A 187 -0.80 15.43 -4.33
C GLN A 187 -2.23 15.09 -4.75
N VAL A 188 -3.23 15.45 -3.93
CA VAL A 188 -4.66 15.27 -4.26
C VAL A 188 -5.03 16.08 -5.51
N GLU A 189 -4.56 17.32 -5.59
CA GLU A 189 -4.76 18.19 -6.75
C GLU A 189 -4.16 17.57 -8.02
N ARG A 190 -2.94 17.02 -7.95
CA ARG A 190 -2.31 16.35 -9.09
C ARG A 190 -3.11 15.15 -9.59
N VAL A 191 -3.57 14.30 -8.68
CA VAL A 191 -4.41 13.13 -9.02
C VAL A 191 -5.69 13.60 -9.70
N TRP A 192 -6.36 14.60 -9.12
CA TRP A 192 -7.59 15.14 -9.69
C TRP A 192 -7.39 15.71 -11.10
N ASN A 193 -6.30 16.43 -11.32
CA ASN A 193 -5.98 16.99 -12.64
C ASN A 193 -5.85 15.88 -13.69
N VAL A 194 -5.21 14.75 -13.37
CA VAL A 194 -5.13 13.61 -14.30
C VAL A 194 -6.51 13.02 -14.58
N LEU A 195 -7.31 12.79 -13.54
CA LEU A 195 -8.65 12.22 -13.66
C LEU A 195 -9.60 13.12 -14.49
N GLU A 196 -9.53 14.44 -14.29
CA GLU A 196 -10.36 15.40 -15.03
C GLU A 196 -9.92 15.51 -16.49
N GLN A 197 -8.61 15.50 -16.76
CA GLN A 197 -8.11 15.45 -18.14
C GLN A 197 -8.53 14.16 -18.85
N ARG A 198 -8.45 13.01 -18.17
CA ARG A 198 -8.95 11.73 -18.70
C ARG A 198 -10.44 11.80 -19.02
N ARG A 199 -11.24 12.37 -18.11
CA ARG A 199 -12.69 12.51 -18.28
C ARG A 199 -13.07 13.43 -19.45
N LEU A 200 -12.37 14.55 -19.61
CA LEU A 200 -12.61 15.52 -20.69
C LEU A 200 -12.13 15.01 -22.05
N HIS A 201 -11.05 14.23 -22.05
CA HIS A 201 -10.36 13.80 -23.27
C HIS A 201 -10.01 12.29 -23.23
N PRO A 202 -11.02 11.39 -23.20
CA PRO A 202 -10.80 9.96 -23.04
C PRO A 202 -10.01 9.31 -24.19
N GLU A 203 -9.92 9.93 -25.37
CA GLU A 203 -9.15 9.38 -26.49
C GLU A 203 -7.66 9.77 -26.46
N THR A 204 -7.31 10.88 -25.79
CA THR A 204 -5.95 11.45 -25.86
C THR A 204 -5.24 11.52 -24.51
N SER A 205 -5.99 11.60 -23.41
CA SER A 205 -5.43 11.63 -22.06
C SER A 205 -5.45 10.21 -21.49
N PRO A 206 -4.30 9.64 -21.08
CA PRO A 206 -4.25 8.29 -20.50
C PRO A 206 -4.99 8.25 -19.16
N PRO A 207 -5.46 7.06 -18.72
CA PRO A 207 -5.97 6.88 -17.35
C PRO A 207 -4.88 7.23 -16.33
N LEU A 208 -5.27 7.49 -15.08
CA LEU A 208 -4.32 7.61 -13.98
C LEU A 208 -3.60 6.27 -13.78
N ARG A 209 -2.29 6.25 -13.98
CA ARG A 209 -1.51 5.00 -13.98
C ARG A 209 -0.94 4.74 -12.58
N ILE A 210 -1.35 3.62 -12.01
CA ILE A 210 -1.00 3.20 -10.66
C ILE A 210 -0.14 1.94 -10.75
N LEU A 211 1.00 1.93 -10.08
CA LEU A 211 1.84 0.75 -9.90
C LEU A 211 1.58 0.19 -8.49
N ALA A 212 1.02 -1.01 -8.39
CA ALA A 212 0.90 -1.71 -7.12
C ALA A 212 2.09 -2.65 -6.91
N MET A 213 2.80 -2.46 -5.80
CA MET A 213 3.95 -3.27 -5.39
C MET A 213 3.64 -3.90 -4.04
N GLY A 214 3.89 -5.20 -3.92
CA GLY A 214 3.67 -5.91 -2.67
C GLY A 214 4.04 -7.38 -2.74
N GLY A 215 3.67 -8.10 -1.70
CA GLY A 215 3.90 -9.53 -1.60
C GLY A 215 2.77 -10.39 -2.17
N SER A 216 2.56 -11.54 -1.54
CA SER A 216 1.60 -12.55 -2.01
C SER A 216 0.14 -12.10 -1.87
N VAL A 217 -0.19 -11.28 -0.87
CA VAL A 217 -1.55 -10.73 -0.70
C VAL A 217 -1.91 -9.82 -1.87
N VAL A 218 -1.01 -8.91 -2.25
CA VAL A 218 -1.17 -8.02 -3.40
C VAL A 218 -1.20 -8.81 -4.71
N GLU A 219 -0.37 -9.85 -4.84
CA GLU A 219 -0.43 -10.79 -5.97
C GLU A 219 -1.80 -11.49 -6.10
N GLY A 220 -2.61 -11.52 -5.04
CA GLY A 220 -3.94 -12.13 -5.03
C GLY A 220 -3.96 -13.53 -4.41
N VAL A 221 -2.94 -13.93 -3.65
CA VAL A 221 -3.00 -15.19 -2.92
C VAL A 221 -4.07 -15.07 -1.84
N GLY A 222 -5.05 -15.99 -1.87
CA GLY A 222 -6.18 -16.00 -0.94
C GLY A 222 -7.51 -15.57 -1.55
N CYS A 223 -7.52 -14.83 -2.68
CA CYS A 223 -8.74 -14.22 -3.20
C CYS A 223 -9.84 -15.17 -3.68
N VAL A 224 -9.52 -16.44 -3.93
CA VAL A 224 -10.50 -17.51 -4.24
C VAL A 224 -10.77 -18.47 -3.09
N GLN A 225 -10.07 -18.33 -1.95
CA GLN A 225 -10.34 -19.20 -0.81
C GLN A 225 -11.77 -18.92 -0.30
N HIS A 226 -12.53 -19.99 -0.03
CA HIS A 226 -13.87 -20.01 0.60
C HIS A 226 -15.11 -20.08 -0.30
N GLN A 227 -14.99 -20.36 -1.59
CA GLN A 227 -16.18 -20.58 -2.43
C GLN A 227 -16.17 -21.97 -3.08
N GLU A 228 -16.65 -22.97 -2.33
CA GLU A 228 -17.00 -24.28 -2.90
C GLU A 228 -17.93 -24.03 -4.11
N GLY A 229 -17.44 -24.34 -5.31
CA GLY A 229 -18.17 -24.14 -6.58
C GLY A 229 -17.73 -22.99 -7.47
N ILE A 230 -16.98 -21.98 -6.96
CA ILE A 230 -16.47 -20.84 -7.76
C ILE A 230 -14.96 -20.99 -8.07
N GLU A 231 -14.29 -21.94 -7.41
CA GLU A 231 -12.83 -22.16 -7.42
C GLU A 231 -12.19 -22.50 -8.78
N LYS A 232 -12.96 -22.76 -9.85
CA LYS A 232 -12.38 -23.25 -11.13
C LYS A 232 -12.04 -22.16 -12.14
N ASP A 233 -12.74 -21.03 -12.12
CA ASP A 233 -12.66 -20.05 -13.21
C ASP A 233 -11.95 -18.74 -12.84
N LEU A 234 -11.89 -18.39 -11.55
CA LEU A 234 -11.14 -17.23 -11.06
C LEU A 234 -9.69 -17.65 -10.76
N VAL A 235 -8.77 -17.33 -11.68
CA VAL A 235 -7.37 -17.74 -11.55
C VAL A 235 -6.48 -16.55 -11.18
N GLY A 236 -6.02 -16.53 -9.92
CA GLY A 236 -4.87 -15.71 -9.51
C GLY A 236 -5.13 -14.19 -9.48
N ARG A 237 -4.24 -13.43 -10.13
CA ARG A 237 -4.17 -11.95 -10.06
C ARG A 237 -5.46 -11.24 -10.43
N ASP A 238 -6.31 -11.86 -11.26
CA ASP A 238 -7.59 -11.28 -11.64
C ASP A 238 -8.51 -11.12 -10.43
N CYS A 239 -8.50 -12.02 -9.44
CA CYS A 239 -9.33 -11.84 -8.25
C CYS A 239 -8.70 -11.00 -7.14
N SER A 240 -7.48 -10.50 -7.33
CA SER A 240 -6.75 -9.74 -6.30
C SER A 240 -7.47 -8.44 -5.95
N TRP A 241 -7.10 -7.82 -4.83
CA TRP A 241 -7.68 -6.54 -4.44
C TRP A 241 -7.27 -5.42 -5.43
N THR A 242 -6.12 -5.53 -6.10
CA THR A 242 -5.68 -4.52 -7.09
C THR A 242 -6.58 -4.51 -8.31
N ALA A 243 -6.92 -5.68 -8.85
CA ALA A 243 -7.84 -5.80 -9.99
C ALA A 243 -9.25 -5.35 -9.62
N ARG A 244 -9.70 -5.68 -8.40
CA ARG A 244 -10.98 -5.19 -7.85
C ARG A 244 -10.98 -3.68 -7.65
N LEU A 245 -9.89 -3.10 -7.17
CA LEU A 245 -9.77 -1.66 -6.98
C LEU A 245 -9.85 -0.92 -8.31
N GLU A 246 -9.16 -1.40 -9.35
CA GLU A 246 -9.26 -0.84 -10.70
C GLU A 246 -10.71 -0.85 -11.20
N ALA A 247 -11.35 -2.03 -11.17
CA ALA A 247 -12.73 -2.20 -11.60
C ALA A 247 -13.70 -1.32 -10.81
N PHE A 248 -13.58 -1.33 -9.47
CA PHE A 248 -14.41 -0.54 -8.57
C PHE A 248 -14.31 0.95 -8.87
N VAL A 249 -13.08 1.48 -9.00
CA VAL A 249 -12.87 2.91 -9.27
C VAL A 249 -13.42 3.27 -10.64
N ASN A 250 -13.14 2.49 -11.68
CA ASN A 250 -13.63 2.77 -13.03
C ASN A 250 -15.17 2.75 -13.10
N GLU A 251 -15.83 1.82 -12.41
CA GLU A 251 -17.30 1.76 -12.32
C GLU A 251 -17.88 2.96 -11.53
N MET A 252 -17.25 3.33 -10.41
CA MET A 252 -17.64 4.51 -9.63
C MET A 252 -17.48 5.82 -10.41
N PHE A 253 -16.55 5.90 -11.36
CA PHE A 253 -16.39 7.04 -12.25
C PHE A 253 -17.25 6.95 -13.52
N GLY A 254 -17.61 5.74 -13.97
CA GLY A 254 -18.33 5.48 -15.22
C GLY A 254 -17.47 5.62 -16.48
N TYR A 255 -16.15 5.54 -16.34
CA TYR A 255 -15.16 5.54 -17.43
C TYR A 255 -13.85 4.90 -16.96
N ASP A 256 -12.94 4.60 -17.89
CA ASP A 256 -11.60 4.09 -17.58
C ASP A 256 -10.74 5.20 -16.92
N ALA A 257 -10.98 5.44 -15.64
CA ALA A 257 -10.37 6.50 -14.85
C ALA A 257 -8.95 6.14 -14.42
N VAL A 258 -8.73 4.89 -14.04
CA VAL A 258 -7.46 4.37 -13.53
C VAL A 258 -7.03 3.10 -14.27
N GLN A 259 -5.72 2.90 -14.29
CA GLN A 259 -5.08 1.65 -14.71
C GLN A 259 -4.10 1.23 -13.62
N ILE A 260 -4.27 0.04 -13.06
CA ILE A 260 -3.45 -0.51 -11.98
C ILE A 260 -2.62 -1.68 -12.52
N VAL A 261 -1.29 -1.54 -12.48
CA VAL A 261 -0.33 -2.59 -12.84
C VAL A 261 0.20 -3.23 -11.56
N ASN A 262 -0.02 -4.53 -11.37
CA ASN A 262 0.23 -5.27 -10.13
C ASN A 262 1.53 -6.07 -10.14
N ILE A 263 2.67 -5.41 -9.93
CA ILE A 263 3.97 -6.08 -10.00
C ILE A 263 4.33 -6.92 -8.78
N ALA A 264 3.37 -7.19 -7.91
CA ALA A 264 3.58 -7.93 -6.67
C ALA A 264 4.10 -9.35 -6.92
N GLN A 265 4.84 -9.88 -5.95
CA GLN A 265 5.40 -11.22 -6.01
C GLN A 265 5.41 -11.86 -4.61
N GLY A 266 4.87 -13.06 -4.47
CA GLY A 266 4.86 -13.77 -3.20
C GLY A 266 6.25 -14.00 -2.59
N GLY A 267 6.36 -13.82 -1.27
CA GLY A 267 7.59 -14.05 -0.52
C GLY A 267 8.71 -13.05 -0.84
N THR A 268 8.34 -11.79 -1.07
CA THR A 268 9.26 -10.67 -1.30
C THR A 268 8.84 -9.49 -0.42
N GLY A 269 9.80 -8.68 0.01
CA GLY A 269 9.57 -7.51 0.87
C GLY A 269 9.96 -6.21 0.17
N THR A 270 9.95 -5.10 0.92
CA THR A 270 10.29 -3.76 0.41
C THR A 270 11.65 -3.71 -0.30
N ASN A 271 12.62 -4.54 0.11
CA ASN A 271 13.93 -4.62 -0.53
C ASN A 271 13.89 -4.97 -2.03
N GLN A 272 12.91 -5.74 -2.48
CA GLN A 272 12.76 -6.00 -3.91
C GLN A 272 12.17 -4.79 -4.63
N ALA A 273 11.15 -4.18 -4.04
CA ALA A 273 10.52 -2.99 -4.58
C ALA A 273 11.52 -1.83 -4.70
N LEU A 274 12.38 -1.66 -3.70
CA LEU A 274 13.49 -0.72 -3.69
C LEU A 274 14.32 -0.82 -4.96
N SER A 275 14.69 -2.02 -5.38
CA SER A 275 15.51 -2.18 -6.57
C SER A 275 14.75 -1.83 -7.84
N ILE A 276 13.46 -2.15 -7.93
CA ILE A 276 12.62 -1.78 -9.08
C ILE A 276 12.55 -0.26 -9.25
N VAL A 277 12.26 0.48 -8.17
CA VAL A 277 12.19 1.95 -8.24
C VAL A 277 13.58 2.57 -8.43
N LYS A 278 14.61 2.11 -7.70
CA LYS A 278 15.99 2.62 -7.77
C LYS A 278 16.59 2.50 -9.17
N TYR A 279 16.24 1.45 -9.91
CA TYR A 279 16.79 1.15 -11.24
C TYR A 279 15.81 1.40 -12.39
N TRP A 280 14.70 2.10 -12.13
CA TRP A 280 13.72 2.52 -13.12
C TRP A 280 13.13 1.34 -13.92
N MET A 281 12.99 0.18 -13.27
CA MET A 281 12.54 -1.06 -13.92
C MET A 281 11.01 -1.14 -13.98
N TYR A 282 10.35 -0.07 -14.44
CA TYR A 282 8.91 -0.07 -14.59
C TYR A 282 8.47 -1.00 -15.71
N PRO A 283 7.28 -1.62 -15.57
CA PRO A 283 6.66 -2.38 -16.64
C PRO A 283 6.52 -1.56 -17.94
N PRO A 284 6.51 -2.19 -19.12
CA PRO A 284 6.34 -1.51 -20.41
C PRO A 284 5.07 -0.66 -20.51
N GLN A 285 4.04 -0.94 -19.72
CA GLN A 285 2.81 -0.13 -19.61
C GLN A 285 3.09 1.33 -19.19
N PHE A 286 4.27 1.59 -18.63
CA PHE A 286 4.72 2.92 -18.25
C PHE A 286 5.69 3.56 -19.26
N GLU A 287 6.03 2.90 -20.37
CA GLU A 287 6.95 3.30 -21.45
C GLU A 287 7.39 4.78 -21.43
N GLY A 288 8.60 5.02 -20.92
CA GLY A 288 9.24 6.34 -20.91
C GLY A 288 8.74 7.33 -19.85
N LYS A 289 7.80 6.94 -18.97
CA LYS A 289 7.28 7.79 -17.90
C LYS A 289 7.11 7.02 -16.60
N ALA A 290 7.32 7.70 -15.48
CA ALA A 290 6.98 7.15 -14.17
C ALA A 290 5.48 6.81 -14.06
N PRO A 291 5.08 5.91 -13.15
CA PRO A 291 3.69 5.83 -12.68
C PRO A 291 3.26 7.16 -12.03
N ASP A 292 1.96 7.45 -12.07
CA ASP A 292 1.40 8.62 -11.38
C ASP A 292 1.33 8.38 -9.87
N ILE A 293 0.99 7.15 -9.48
CA ILE A 293 0.93 6.66 -8.10
C ILE A 293 1.68 5.32 -7.98
N ILE A 294 2.44 5.13 -6.91
CA ILE A 294 2.97 3.84 -6.49
C ILE A 294 2.27 3.44 -5.18
N ILE A 295 1.57 2.31 -5.19
CA ILE A 295 1.04 1.68 -3.98
C ILE A 295 2.09 0.73 -3.42
N HIS A 296 2.57 1.00 -2.20
CA HIS A 296 3.51 0.19 -1.44
C HIS A 296 2.76 -0.64 -0.40
N ALA A 297 2.71 -1.96 -0.60
CA ALA A 297 1.87 -2.88 0.18
C ALA A 297 2.64 -4.15 0.57
N PHE A 298 3.63 -3.98 1.45
CA PHE A 298 4.50 -5.06 1.94
C PHE A 298 4.29 -5.39 3.42
N GLY A 299 3.18 -4.94 4.03
CA GLY A 299 2.96 -5.09 5.47
C GLY A 299 3.12 -6.54 5.95
N SER A 300 2.55 -7.50 5.21
CA SER A 300 2.65 -8.91 5.55
C SER A 300 4.08 -9.47 5.45
N ASN A 301 4.90 -8.96 4.52
CA ASN A 301 6.25 -9.45 4.29
C ASN A 301 7.31 -8.76 5.15
N ASP A 302 7.20 -7.45 5.34
CA ASP A 302 8.16 -6.67 6.11
C ASP A 302 8.01 -6.93 7.62
N SER A 303 6.78 -7.21 8.07
CA SER A 303 6.52 -7.68 9.44
C SER A 303 7.19 -9.03 9.74
N HIS A 304 7.65 -9.77 8.73
CA HIS A 304 8.33 -11.05 8.88
C HIS A 304 9.86 -10.90 9.03
N LEU A 305 10.37 -10.90 10.26
CA LEU A 305 11.82 -10.85 10.56
C LEU A 305 12.62 -12.11 10.15
N GLY A 306 11.95 -13.20 9.75
CA GLY A 306 12.61 -14.48 9.49
C GLY A 306 13.00 -15.20 10.79
N GLU A 307 14.14 -14.85 11.38
CA GLU A 307 14.52 -15.34 12.72
C GLU A 307 13.79 -14.50 13.77
N ILE A 308 13.07 -15.16 14.68
CA ILE A 308 12.28 -14.47 15.70
C ILE A 308 13.20 -14.20 16.90
N PRO A 309 13.41 -12.93 17.29
CA PRO A 309 14.17 -12.60 18.49
C PRO A 309 13.59 -13.30 19.72
N PRO A 310 14.41 -13.61 20.74
CA PRO A 310 13.98 -14.44 21.86
C PRO A 310 12.90 -13.76 22.72
N THR A 311 12.76 -12.42 22.65
CA THR A 311 11.73 -11.67 23.35
C THR A 311 10.92 -10.76 22.43
N GLU A 312 9.65 -10.54 22.78
CA GLU A 312 8.76 -9.61 22.04
C GLU A 312 9.32 -8.18 22.04
N LYS A 313 9.99 -7.77 23.12
CA LYS A 313 10.63 -6.45 23.21
C LYS A 313 11.73 -6.28 22.17
N GLU A 314 12.63 -7.25 22.05
CA GLU A 314 13.72 -7.20 21.06
C GLU A 314 13.16 -7.24 19.64
N ARG A 315 12.14 -8.06 19.41
CA ARG A 315 11.39 -8.11 18.15
C ARG A 315 10.81 -6.75 17.75
N ILE A 316 10.14 -6.06 18.67
CA ILE A 316 9.57 -4.72 18.40
C ILE A 316 10.66 -3.71 18.06
N LEU A 317 11.77 -3.73 18.80
CA LEU A 317 12.90 -2.84 18.54
C LEU A 317 13.53 -3.11 17.17
N GLU A 318 13.71 -4.38 16.81
CA GLU A 318 14.27 -4.77 15.52
C GLU A 318 13.33 -4.42 14.36
N LEU A 319 12.02 -4.69 14.48
CA LEU A 319 11.00 -4.26 13.50
C LEU A 319 11.03 -2.73 13.33
N HIS A 320 11.05 -1.99 14.44
CA HIS A 320 11.11 -0.53 14.41
C HIS A 320 12.34 -0.03 13.66
N GLN A 321 13.52 -0.59 13.93
CA GLN A 321 14.74 -0.19 13.24
C GLN A 321 14.70 -0.55 11.74
N GLN A 322 14.37 -1.80 11.43
CA GLN A 322 14.40 -2.31 10.06
C GLN A 322 13.36 -1.65 9.17
N ASP A 323 12.11 -1.56 9.63
CA ASP A 323 11.02 -1.08 8.78
C ASP A 323 11.01 0.45 8.67
N THR A 324 11.43 1.17 9.72
CA THR A 324 11.70 2.62 9.60
C THR A 324 12.74 2.86 8.51
N PHE A 325 13.86 2.13 8.55
CA PHE A 325 14.91 2.25 7.54
C PHE A 325 14.42 1.90 6.13
N ARG A 326 13.73 0.77 5.95
CA ARG A 326 13.20 0.33 4.64
C ARG A 326 12.20 1.33 4.06
N LEU A 327 11.27 1.83 4.85
CA LEU A 327 10.26 2.79 4.39
C LEU A 327 10.90 4.12 4.00
N ASN A 328 11.82 4.65 4.81
CA ASN A 328 12.60 5.85 4.45
C ASN A 328 13.35 5.64 3.12
N GLN A 329 14.08 4.53 2.99
CA GLN A 329 14.81 4.22 1.77
C GLN A 329 13.87 4.11 0.55
N PHE A 330 12.68 3.54 0.73
CA PHE A 330 11.73 3.37 -0.36
C PHE A 330 11.24 4.71 -0.89
N ILE A 331 10.76 5.58 0.02
CA ILE A 331 10.26 6.91 -0.33
C ILE A 331 11.38 7.74 -0.99
N GLN A 332 12.58 7.72 -0.42
CA GLN A 332 13.74 8.42 -0.95
C GLN A 332 14.18 7.88 -2.32
N SER A 333 14.07 6.57 -2.54
CA SER A 333 14.39 5.96 -3.84
C SER A 333 13.35 6.29 -4.90
N VAL A 334 12.06 6.36 -4.54
CA VAL A 334 11.01 6.81 -5.46
C VAL A 334 11.29 8.24 -5.92
N PHE A 335 11.58 9.14 -4.97
CA PHE A 335 11.94 10.52 -5.31
C PHE A 335 13.18 10.59 -6.20
N ALA A 336 14.22 9.85 -5.84
CA ALA A 336 15.48 9.82 -6.58
C ALA A 336 15.40 9.13 -7.96
N SER A 337 14.25 8.52 -8.29
CA SER A 337 14.11 7.68 -9.48
C SER A 337 13.49 8.37 -10.68
N HIS A 338 13.02 9.61 -10.59
CA HIS A 338 12.39 10.28 -11.73
C HIS A 338 12.67 11.77 -11.79
N PRO A 339 12.65 12.32 -13.02
CA PRO A 339 12.44 13.76 -13.21
C PRO A 339 11.28 14.26 -12.35
N CYS A 340 11.49 15.41 -11.72
CA CYS A 340 10.47 16.04 -10.89
C CYS A 340 9.28 16.47 -11.79
N PRO A 341 8.02 16.20 -11.39
CA PRO A 341 7.58 15.68 -10.10
C PRO A 341 7.66 14.15 -9.97
N SER A 342 8.14 13.67 -8.82
CA SER A 342 8.17 12.25 -8.45
C SER A 342 6.77 11.61 -8.42
N PRO A 343 6.63 10.30 -8.67
CA PRO A 343 5.41 9.54 -8.35
C PRO A 343 4.90 9.80 -6.93
N ILE A 344 3.58 9.81 -6.75
CA ILE A 344 2.96 9.87 -5.42
C ILE A 344 3.07 8.49 -4.80
N VAL A 345 3.52 8.40 -3.56
CA VAL A 345 3.57 7.13 -2.83
C VAL A 345 2.34 7.03 -1.92
N VAL A 346 1.59 5.94 -2.05
CA VAL A 346 0.53 5.56 -1.13
C VAL A 346 0.95 4.27 -0.46
N HIS A 347 1.00 4.25 0.87
CA HIS A 347 1.29 3.03 1.61
C HIS A 347 0.01 2.33 2.03
N LEU A 348 0.02 1.01 1.98
CA LEU A 348 -1.11 0.17 2.35
C LEU A 348 -0.64 -0.94 3.31
N ASP A 349 -1.19 -0.93 4.51
CA ASP A 349 -1.13 -2.01 5.47
C ASP A 349 -2.26 -3.02 5.18
N ASP A 350 -1.86 -4.14 4.58
CA ASP A 350 -2.67 -5.30 4.26
C ASP A 350 -2.38 -6.48 5.20
N TYR A 351 -1.78 -6.24 6.37
CA TYR A 351 -1.39 -7.31 7.29
C TYR A 351 -2.35 -7.47 8.46
N VAL A 352 -3.15 -8.54 8.42
CA VAL A 352 -4.13 -8.92 9.46
C VAL A 352 -3.59 -9.96 10.46
N GLY A 353 -2.27 -10.06 10.59
CA GLY A 353 -1.63 -11.06 11.44
C GLY A 353 -1.44 -12.42 10.77
N GLY A 354 -1.08 -13.44 11.57
CA GLY A 354 -1.02 -14.83 11.12
C GLY A 354 0.37 -15.38 10.79
N HIS A 355 1.45 -14.65 11.06
CA HIS A 355 2.78 -15.25 11.14
C HIS A 355 3.01 -15.92 12.50
N ARG A 356 4.03 -16.80 12.59
CA ARG A 356 4.50 -17.52 13.80
C ARG A 356 4.86 -16.64 15.01
N GLN A 357 4.65 -15.34 14.86
CA GLN A 357 5.12 -14.28 15.71
C GLN A 357 4.20 -14.05 16.91
N GLY A 358 2.99 -14.63 16.93
CA GLY A 358 2.18 -14.95 18.12
C GLY A 358 1.69 -13.79 19.00
N ALA A 359 2.29 -12.61 18.87
CA ALA A 359 2.00 -11.43 19.65
C ALA A 359 1.43 -10.33 18.74
N LEU A 360 0.17 -10.00 19.01
CA LEU A 360 -0.56 -8.90 18.36
C LEU A 360 0.20 -7.57 18.41
N LEU A 361 1.05 -7.37 19.43
CA LEU A 361 1.81 -6.15 19.60
C LEU A 361 2.81 -5.92 18.46
N GLY A 362 3.49 -6.98 18.00
CA GLY A 362 4.36 -6.89 16.84
C GLY A 362 3.60 -6.62 15.54
N ASP A 363 2.37 -7.14 15.40
CA ASP A 363 1.51 -6.84 14.25
C ASP A 363 1.11 -5.35 14.22
N PHE A 364 0.78 -4.77 15.39
CA PHE A 364 0.53 -3.34 15.52
C PHE A 364 1.78 -2.47 15.36
N THR A 365 2.97 -3.03 15.62
CA THR A 365 4.24 -2.30 15.54
C THR A 365 4.51 -1.82 14.12
N TYR A 366 4.35 -2.69 13.12
CA TYR A 366 4.50 -2.29 11.71
C TYR A 366 3.58 -1.11 11.35
N ARG A 367 2.30 -1.18 11.76
CA ARG A 367 1.31 -0.13 11.49
C ARG A 367 1.67 1.20 12.15
N MET A 368 2.20 1.17 13.37
CA MET A 368 2.69 2.38 14.06
C MET A 368 3.84 3.03 13.28
N ILE A 369 4.85 2.23 12.90
CA ILE A 369 6.00 2.70 12.12
C ILE A 369 5.54 3.27 10.79
N LEU A 370 4.64 2.57 10.09
CA LEU A 370 4.08 3.02 8.82
C LEU A 370 3.43 4.39 8.98
N LYS A 371 2.59 4.57 10.00
CA LYS A 371 1.94 5.86 10.29
C LYS A 371 2.95 6.98 10.58
N GLU A 372 3.98 6.71 11.37
CA GLU A 372 4.99 7.71 11.74
C GLU A 372 5.82 8.15 10.53
N VAL A 373 6.39 7.20 9.79
CA VAL A 373 7.23 7.50 8.62
C VAL A 373 6.41 8.17 7.52
N THR A 374 5.22 7.68 7.21
CA THR A 374 4.40 8.29 6.15
C THR A 374 3.86 9.67 6.54
N GLY A 375 3.56 9.88 7.83
CA GLY A 375 3.18 11.18 8.37
C GLY A 375 4.32 12.19 8.27
N TRP A 376 5.55 11.76 8.53
CA TRP A 376 6.75 12.56 8.34
C TRP A 376 6.89 13.07 6.90
N TYR A 377 6.74 12.18 5.90
CA TYR A 377 6.84 12.55 4.48
C TYR A 377 5.59 13.25 3.92
N GLY A 378 4.47 13.21 4.63
CA GLY A 378 3.16 13.66 4.12
C GLY A 378 2.60 12.76 3.02
N ASN A 379 2.94 11.47 3.05
CA ASN A 379 2.38 10.46 2.15
C ASN A 379 1.08 9.91 2.75
N MET A 380 0.15 9.50 1.87
CA MET A 380 -1.05 8.80 2.30
C MET A 380 -0.69 7.38 2.75
N ALA A 381 -1.22 6.98 3.90
CA ALA A 381 -1.15 5.60 4.38
C ALA A 381 -2.52 5.11 4.80
N VAL A 382 -2.84 3.89 4.36
CA VAL A 382 -4.11 3.22 4.58
C VAL A 382 -3.86 1.89 5.28
N SER A 383 -4.67 1.52 6.28
CA SER A 383 -4.63 0.21 6.91
C SER A 383 -6.00 -0.45 6.82
N SER A 384 -6.09 -1.44 5.93
CA SER A 384 -7.25 -2.33 5.88
C SER A 384 -7.30 -3.23 7.12
N ALA A 385 -6.14 -3.60 7.65
CA ALA A 385 -6.04 -4.39 8.86
C ALA A 385 -6.68 -3.70 10.06
N GLN A 386 -6.44 -2.39 10.25
CA GLN A 386 -7.06 -1.62 11.33
C GLN A 386 -8.58 -1.61 11.26
N VAL A 387 -9.15 -1.63 10.05
CA VAL A 387 -10.60 -1.65 9.85
C VAL A 387 -11.20 -2.99 10.25
N VAL A 388 -10.49 -4.10 10.04
CA VAL A 388 -11.03 -5.45 10.26
C VAL A 388 -10.64 -6.09 11.59
N ASP A 389 -9.71 -5.49 12.35
CA ASP A 389 -9.20 -6.01 13.62
C ASP A 389 -10.33 -6.38 14.62
N GLU A 390 -11.38 -5.54 14.70
CA GLU A 390 -12.51 -5.75 15.61
C GLU A 390 -13.43 -6.92 15.21
N PHE A 391 -13.33 -7.39 13.97
CA PHE A 391 -14.07 -8.55 13.49
C PHE A 391 -13.23 -9.82 13.67
N ILE A 392 -11.92 -9.73 13.42
CA ILE A 392 -11.01 -10.88 13.42
C ILE A 392 -10.68 -11.34 14.84
N TYR A 393 -10.20 -10.44 15.70
CA TYR A 393 -9.62 -10.86 16.99
C TYR A 393 -10.64 -11.39 18.00
N PRO A 394 -11.91 -10.97 18.00
CA PRO A 394 -12.91 -11.61 18.86
C PRO A 394 -13.26 -13.06 18.47
N ASP A 395 -13.03 -13.47 17.22
CA ASP A 395 -13.33 -14.83 16.74
C ASP A 395 -12.24 -15.39 15.82
N THR A 396 -11.03 -15.56 16.37
CA THR A 396 -9.88 -16.11 15.62
C THR A 396 -10.06 -17.57 15.19
N MET A 397 -11.13 -18.27 15.61
CA MET A 397 -11.37 -19.67 15.24
C MET A 397 -12.52 -19.83 14.23
N GLY A 398 -13.48 -18.91 14.22
CA GLY A 398 -14.71 -18.99 13.45
C GLY A 398 -14.80 -17.98 12.31
N GLU A 399 -14.20 -16.81 12.45
CA GLU A 399 -14.17 -15.78 11.42
C GLU A 399 -13.38 -16.28 10.21
N THR A 400 -13.87 -16.01 8.99
CA THR A 400 -13.22 -16.44 7.74
C THR A 400 -13.40 -15.48 6.58
N ALA A 401 -14.17 -14.41 6.75
CA ALA A 401 -14.37 -13.40 5.72
C ALA A 401 -13.11 -12.54 5.58
N PHE A 402 -12.54 -12.10 6.70
CA PHE A 402 -11.39 -11.19 6.75
C PHE A 402 -10.08 -11.86 7.18
N SER A 403 -10.15 -12.94 7.96
CA SER A 403 -8.98 -13.62 8.48
C SER A 403 -8.43 -14.69 7.54
N PRO A 404 -7.13 -14.98 7.64
CA PRO A 404 -6.54 -16.17 7.04
C PRO A 404 -7.07 -17.45 7.69
N LYS A 405 -7.05 -18.59 6.97
CA LYS A 405 -7.30 -19.93 7.55
C LYS A 405 -6.15 -20.38 8.47
N TRP A 406 -5.88 -19.64 9.55
CA TRP A 406 -4.84 -20.00 10.50
C TRP A 406 -5.29 -21.15 11.43
N TYR A 407 -6.57 -21.31 11.74
CA TYR A 407 -6.99 -22.28 12.76
C TYR A 407 -7.27 -23.64 12.13
N ILE A 408 -6.49 -24.66 12.49
CA ILE A 408 -6.63 -26.01 11.94
C ILE A 408 -7.73 -26.77 12.71
N LYS A 409 -8.95 -26.79 12.16
CA LYS A 409 -10.10 -27.54 12.71
C LYS A 409 -10.03 -29.06 12.47
N GLN A 410 -9.22 -29.51 11.52
CA GLN A 410 -9.24 -30.90 11.07
C GLN A 410 -8.63 -31.85 12.12
N ARG A 411 -9.22 -33.05 12.28
CA ARG A 411 -8.72 -34.09 13.17
C ARG A 411 -7.32 -34.52 12.74
N GLY A 412 -6.36 -34.52 13.65
CA GLY A 412 -4.96 -34.90 13.39
C GLY A 412 -4.03 -34.38 14.48
N PRO A 413 -2.72 -34.67 14.38
CA PRO A 413 -1.72 -34.21 15.35
C PRO A 413 -1.56 -32.67 15.38
N THR A 414 -2.07 -31.97 14.37
CA THR A 414 -2.05 -30.49 14.27
C THR A 414 -3.42 -29.85 14.55
N ALA A 415 -4.43 -30.65 14.94
CA ALA A 415 -5.75 -30.14 15.30
C ALA A 415 -5.64 -29.15 16.46
N GLY A 416 -6.27 -27.98 16.31
CA GLY A 416 -6.23 -26.92 17.31
C GLY A 416 -4.96 -26.06 17.29
N LEU A 417 -4.03 -26.31 16.34
CA LEU A 417 -2.87 -25.43 16.12
C LEU A 417 -3.22 -24.28 15.16
N TYR A 418 -2.48 -23.18 15.31
CA TYR A 418 -2.47 -22.08 14.35
C TYR A 418 -1.39 -22.33 13.28
N ASN A 419 -1.79 -22.31 12.01
CA ASN A 419 -0.92 -22.30 10.86
C ASN A 419 -0.47 -20.87 10.55
N GLU A 420 0.75 -20.76 10.01
CA GLU A 420 1.23 -19.52 9.46
C GLU A 420 0.55 -19.24 8.13
N ASN A 421 -0.38 -18.30 8.13
CA ASN A 421 -1.05 -17.87 6.92
C ASN A 421 -1.41 -16.40 7.07
N VAL A 422 -0.96 -15.59 6.12
CA VAL A 422 -1.30 -14.16 6.01
C VAL A 422 -2.33 -13.88 4.93
N HIS A 423 -2.71 -14.90 4.17
CA HIS A 423 -3.58 -14.77 3.02
C HIS A 423 -5.04 -14.87 3.47
N PHE A 424 -5.74 -13.75 3.43
CA PHE A 424 -7.16 -13.68 3.73
C PHE A 424 -8.01 -14.02 2.50
N GLY A 425 -9.26 -14.41 2.78
CA GLY A 425 -10.24 -14.75 1.77
C GLY A 425 -10.79 -13.55 1.00
N TYR A 426 -11.83 -13.83 0.23
CA TYR A 426 -12.55 -12.86 -0.59
C TYR A 426 -12.98 -11.57 0.17
N GLY A 427 -13.49 -11.70 1.39
CA GLY A 427 -13.96 -10.57 2.20
C GLY A 427 -12.85 -9.59 2.57
N GLY A 428 -11.67 -10.09 2.94
CA GLY A 428 -10.48 -9.27 3.19
C GLY A 428 -10.03 -8.49 1.95
N HIS A 429 -10.08 -9.10 0.77
CA HIS A 429 -9.78 -8.39 -0.48
C HIS A 429 -10.76 -7.24 -0.78
N LEU A 430 -12.06 -7.40 -0.48
CA LEU A 430 -13.02 -6.31 -0.56
C LEU A 430 -12.77 -5.23 0.50
N ALA A 431 -12.45 -5.62 1.74
CA ALA A 431 -12.14 -4.69 2.81
C ALA A 431 -10.98 -3.75 2.44
N VAL A 432 -9.93 -4.28 1.77
CA VAL A 432 -8.84 -3.46 1.21
C VAL A 432 -9.36 -2.43 0.22
N VAL A 433 -10.18 -2.84 -0.76
CA VAL A 433 -10.73 -1.97 -1.80
C VAL A 433 -11.56 -0.84 -1.19
N TRP A 434 -12.50 -1.17 -0.32
CA TRP A 434 -13.39 -0.18 0.30
C TRP A 434 -12.65 0.76 1.24
N THR A 435 -11.70 0.23 2.01
CA THR A 435 -10.89 1.06 2.91
C THR A 435 -10.04 2.06 2.14
N TRP A 436 -9.42 1.63 1.04
CA TRP A 436 -8.64 2.51 0.16
C TRP A 436 -9.53 3.57 -0.49
N ALA A 437 -10.67 3.15 -1.08
CA ALA A 437 -11.60 4.07 -1.76
C ALA A 437 -12.22 5.10 -0.79
N TYR A 438 -12.65 4.68 0.39
CA TYR A 438 -13.17 5.58 1.43
C TYR A 438 -12.09 6.57 1.88
N SER A 439 -10.86 6.09 2.06
CA SER A 439 -9.72 6.93 2.43
C SER A 439 -9.40 7.98 1.37
N ALA A 440 -9.47 7.62 0.07
CA ALA A 440 -9.29 8.54 -1.04
C ALA A 440 -10.42 9.59 -1.10
N LEU A 441 -11.68 9.18 -0.90
CA LEU A 441 -12.83 10.10 -0.79
C LEU A 441 -12.64 11.09 0.37
N LYS A 442 -12.22 10.60 1.55
CA LYS A 442 -11.95 11.44 2.72
C LYS A 442 -10.83 12.44 2.46
N ALA A 443 -9.76 12.03 1.78
CA ALA A 443 -8.67 12.93 1.37
C ALA A 443 -9.16 14.01 0.39
N ALA A 444 -10.00 13.66 -0.60
CA ALA A 444 -10.56 14.60 -1.56
C ALA A 444 -11.49 15.63 -0.89
N ILE A 445 -12.34 15.20 0.04
CA ILE A 445 -13.21 16.09 0.81
C ILE A 445 -12.40 17.04 1.69
N ARG A 446 -11.37 16.53 2.35
CA ARG A 446 -10.46 17.36 3.15
C ARG A 446 -9.77 18.41 2.29
N PHE A 447 -9.26 18.02 1.12
CA PHE A 447 -8.70 18.98 0.17
C PHE A 447 -9.71 20.09 -0.19
N CYS A 448 -10.97 19.73 -0.45
CA CYS A 448 -12.00 20.72 -0.73
C CYS A 448 -12.24 21.68 0.43
N ASN A 449 -12.35 21.15 1.65
CA ASN A 449 -12.49 21.95 2.86
C ASN A 449 -11.26 22.87 3.07
N ASP A 450 -10.06 22.39 2.77
CA ASP A 450 -8.82 23.17 2.86
C ASP A 450 -8.79 24.31 1.84
N LYS A 451 -9.20 24.06 0.58
CA LYS A 451 -9.31 25.11 -0.45
C LYS A 451 -10.37 26.16 -0.10
N ASP A 452 -11.51 25.73 0.44
CA ASP A 452 -12.54 26.66 0.94
C ASP A 452 -12.02 27.53 2.08
N TRP A 453 -11.28 26.91 3.00
CA TRP A 453 -10.66 27.62 4.12
C TRP A 453 -9.56 28.58 3.67
N GLU A 454 -8.75 28.21 2.69
CA GLU A 454 -7.74 29.09 2.06
C GLU A 454 -8.40 30.33 1.47
N ARG A 455 -9.47 30.16 0.70
CA ARG A 455 -10.24 31.28 0.14
C ARG A 455 -10.82 32.18 1.23
N HIS A 456 -11.51 31.62 2.22
CA HIS A 456 -12.05 32.43 3.32
C HIS A 456 -10.96 33.13 4.13
N ARG A 457 -9.78 32.51 4.26
CA ARG A 457 -8.63 33.14 4.89
C ARG A 457 -8.15 34.33 4.06
N GLU A 458 -8.11 34.23 2.73
CA GLU A 458 -7.72 35.31 1.82
C GLU A 458 -8.74 36.47 1.82
N GLU A 459 -10.04 36.16 1.72
CA GLU A 459 -11.13 37.13 1.81
C GLU A 459 -11.10 37.90 3.13
N ASN A 460 -10.98 37.16 4.24
CA ASN A 460 -10.87 37.79 5.57
C ASN A 460 -9.54 38.54 5.72
N ALA A 461 -8.44 38.03 5.17
CA ALA A 461 -7.16 38.74 5.21
C ALA A 461 -7.27 40.11 4.55
N GLN A 462 -7.88 40.16 3.37
CA GLN A 462 -8.14 41.39 2.63
C GLN A 462 -9.07 42.32 3.41
N LYS A 463 -10.13 41.77 4.02
CA LYS A 463 -11.11 42.53 4.81
C LYS A 463 -10.51 43.16 6.07
N TYR A 464 -9.69 42.42 6.82
CA TYR A 464 -9.20 42.85 8.13
C TYR A 464 -7.84 43.55 8.09
N PHE A 465 -6.96 43.18 7.17
CA PHE A 465 -5.58 43.68 7.11
C PHE A 465 -5.29 44.58 5.90
N GLY A 466 -6.26 44.80 5.02
CA GLY A 466 -6.09 45.60 3.82
C GLY A 466 -5.20 44.91 2.77
N ASN A 467 -4.30 45.66 2.14
CA ASN A 467 -3.58 45.19 0.94
C ASN A 467 -2.73 43.93 1.22
N PRO A 468 -2.87 42.83 0.45
CA PRO A 468 -2.21 41.53 0.71
C PRO A 468 -0.67 41.57 0.76
N ILE A 469 -0.08 42.61 0.17
CA ILE A 469 1.35 42.73 -0.17
C ILE A 469 2.27 42.63 1.06
N LYS A 470 1.82 43.03 2.27
CA LYS A 470 2.66 42.96 3.48
C LYS A 470 2.66 41.59 4.17
N ARG A 471 1.69 40.72 3.86
CA ARG A 471 1.56 39.42 4.54
C ARG A 471 2.34 38.33 3.83
N GLU A 472 2.38 38.35 2.50
CA GLU A 472 3.20 37.41 1.75
C GLU A 472 4.68 37.57 2.08
N SER A 473 5.20 38.79 2.21
CA SER A 473 6.59 39.01 2.61
C SER A 473 6.86 38.45 4.01
N PHE A 474 5.97 38.72 4.99
CA PHE A 474 6.13 38.23 6.35
C PHE A 474 6.08 36.70 6.47
N VAL A 475 5.18 36.04 5.74
CA VAL A 475 5.06 34.57 5.76
C VAL A 475 6.20 33.91 4.97
N LYS A 476 6.59 34.47 3.81
CA LYS A 476 7.71 33.95 3.01
C LYS A 476 9.06 34.12 3.71
N GLU A 477 9.27 35.22 4.43
CA GLU A 477 10.52 35.48 5.17
C GLU A 477 10.61 34.69 6.49
N ASN A 478 9.50 34.51 7.23
CA ASN A 478 9.57 33.93 8.59
C ASN A 478 9.09 32.50 8.71
N VAL A 479 8.38 31.96 7.71
CA VAL A 479 7.95 30.56 7.71
C VAL A 479 8.46 29.94 6.42
N HIS A 480 9.66 29.38 6.48
CA HIS A 480 10.17 28.47 5.44
C HIS A 480 9.28 27.23 5.40
N ARG A 481 8.13 27.36 4.75
CA ARG A 481 7.29 26.22 4.41
C ARG A 481 8.01 25.48 3.29
N VAL A 482 8.74 24.45 3.67
CA VAL A 482 9.30 23.43 2.77
C VAL A 482 8.12 22.60 2.24
N LYS A 483 7.22 23.22 1.47
CA LYS A 483 6.02 22.55 0.95
C LYS A 483 6.38 21.51 -0.12
N ASP A 484 7.42 21.81 -0.90
CA ASP A 484 7.70 21.12 -2.16
C ASP A 484 8.80 20.06 -2.07
N TYR A 485 9.44 19.89 -0.91
CA TYR A 485 10.56 18.96 -0.74
C TYR A 485 10.18 17.86 0.25
N LEU A 486 10.78 16.69 0.08
CA LEU A 486 10.73 15.64 1.09
C LEU A 486 11.60 16.04 2.29
N PRO A 487 11.20 15.73 3.53
CA PRO A 487 12.10 15.83 4.67
C PRO A 487 13.24 14.80 4.60
N PRO A 488 14.32 14.99 5.38
CA PRO A 488 15.39 13.99 5.52
C PRO A 488 14.84 12.68 6.11
N PRO A 489 15.50 11.52 5.91
CA PRO A 489 15.11 10.25 6.52
C PRO A 489 14.84 10.35 8.02
N LEU A 490 13.70 9.87 8.49
CA LEU A 490 13.40 9.81 9.92
C LEU A 490 14.21 8.68 10.56
N ASP A 491 15.22 9.02 11.35
CA ASP A 491 16.06 8.06 12.06
C ASP A 491 16.20 8.39 13.56
N TYR A 492 16.94 7.57 14.29
CA TYR A 492 17.12 7.71 15.74
C TYR A 492 18.04 8.87 16.15
N ASP A 493 18.84 9.39 15.21
CA ASP A 493 19.81 10.46 15.46
C ASP A 493 19.17 11.85 15.20
N MET A 494 17.99 11.88 14.60
CA MET A 494 17.23 13.09 14.34
C MET A 494 16.67 13.70 15.62
N ASP A 495 17.04 14.95 15.90
CA ASP A 495 16.60 15.69 17.07
C ASP A 495 16.23 17.16 16.73
N LEU A 496 15.74 17.89 17.73
CA LEU A 496 15.35 19.29 17.56
C LEU A 496 16.53 20.21 17.22
N GLN A 497 17.76 19.83 17.57
CA GLN A 497 18.96 20.63 17.35
C GLN A 497 19.45 20.51 15.90
N ASN A 498 19.33 19.33 15.30
CA ASN A 498 19.85 19.05 13.96
C ASN A 498 18.80 19.14 12.83
N ILE A 499 17.51 19.01 13.12
CA ILE A 499 16.49 18.86 12.09
C ILE A 499 16.43 20.02 11.09
N SER A 500 16.61 21.26 11.56
CA SER A 500 16.56 22.43 10.67
C SER A 500 17.69 22.40 9.63
N GLN A 501 18.87 21.95 10.03
CA GLN A 501 20.02 21.81 9.14
C GLN A 501 19.83 20.62 8.18
N ALA A 502 19.35 19.48 8.69
CA ALA A 502 19.06 18.30 7.87
C ALA A 502 18.01 18.60 6.78
N MET A 503 16.96 19.34 7.12
CA MET A 503 15.94 19.82 6.17
C MET A 503 16.53 20.71 5.07
N LEU A 504 17.45 21.62 5.43
CA LEU A 504 18.10 22.49 4.44
C LEU A 504 19.02 21.70 3.51
N MET A 505 19.83 20.78 4.06
CA MET A 505 20.69 19.91 3.25
C MET A 505 19.88 19.04 2.29
N GLU A 506 18.80 18.46 2.80
CA GLU A 506 17.93 17.61 2.01
C GLU A 506 17.21 18.40 0.90
N LYS A 507 16.75 19.62 1.19
CA LYS A 507 16.23 20.53 0.17
C LYS A 507 17.27 20.77 -0.94
N THR A 508 18.49 21.16 -0.59
CA THR A 508 19.56 21.41 -1.57
C THR A 508 19.82 20.17 -2.42
N ARG A 509 19.92 19.00 -1.79
CA ARG A 509 20.13 17.72 -2.48
C ARG A 509 19.02 17.42 -3.48
N GLN A 510 17.76 17.71 -3.13
CA GLN A 510 16.61 17.51 -4.01
C GLN A 510 16.59 18.52 -5.17
N GLU A 511 16.97 19.77 -4.93
CA GLU A 511 17.11 20.78 -5.99
C GLU A 511 18.19 20.38 -7.00
N GLU A 512 19.36 19.97 -6.51
CA GLU A 512 20.45 19.44 -7.34
C GLU A 512 20.00 18.22 -8.13
N HIS A 513 19.26 17.31 -7.49
CA HIS A 513 18.70 16.14 -8.15
C HIS A 513 17.72 16.53 -9.28
N CYS A 514 16.72 17.37 -9.00
CA CYS A 514 15.75 17.82 -10.01
C CYS A 514 16.43 18.56 -11.19
N GLN A 515 17.62 19.16 -10.98
CA GLN A 515 18.40 19.82 -12.03
C GLN A 515 19.33 18.86 -12.79
N ALA A 516 19.85 17.82 -12.14
CA ALA A 516 20.92 16.97 -12.66
C ALA A 516 20.44 15.66 -13.31
N ILE A 517 19.16 15.29 -13.18
CA ILE A 517 18.66 14.01 -13.70
C ILE A 517 18.91 13.89 -15.20
N SER A 518 19.74 12.91 -15.54
CA SER A 518 19.90 12.41 -16.90
C SER A 518 18.67 11.58 -17.26
N GLU A 519 18.18 11.71 -18.49
CA GLU A 519 17.14 10.82 -19.04
C GLU A 519 17.65 9.38 -19.26
N SER A 520 18.96 9.13 -19.10
CA SER A 520 19.55 7.81 -19.31
C SER A 520 19.32 6.88 -18.12
N PRO A 521 18.94 5.61 -18.35
CA PRO A 521 18.75 4.66 -17.28
C PRO A 521 20.07 4.42 -16.51
N PRO A 522 20.01 4.19 -15.18
CA PRO A 522 21.21 4.06 -14.36
C PRO A 522 22.01 2.77 -14.63
N CYS A 523 21.45 1.83 -15.40
CA CYS A 523 21.99 0.49 -15.60
C CYS A 523 22.15 0.14 -17.07
N ILE A 524 23.23 -0.59 -17.39
CA ILE A 524 23.44 -1.17 -18.72
C ILE A 524 22.68 -2.48 -18.93
N MET A 525 22.32 -3.13 -17.83
CA MET A 525 21.50 -4.33 -17.79
C MET A 525 20.76 -4.30 -16.46
N ALA A 526 19.45 -4.52 -16.48
CA ALA A 526 18.65 -4.55 -15.27
C ALA A 526 17.40 -5.39 -15.53
N PHE A 527 17.24 -6.52 -14.85
CA PHE A 527 16.03 -7.32 -14.92
C PHE A 527 15.57 -7.79 -13.55
N VAL A 528 14.25 -7.93 -13.40
CA VAL A 528 13.61 -8.72 -12.36
C VAL A 528 12.67 -9.69 -13.08
N ALA A 529 12.80 -10.97 -12.77
CA ALA A 529 12.04 -12.04 -13.39
C ALA A 529 10.76 -12.30 -12.59
N GLY A 530 9.62 -12.34 -13.28
CA GLY A 530 8.32 -12.51 -12.64
C GLY A 530 7.19 -12.01 -13.53
N PRO A 531 5.92 -12.29 -13.17
CA PRO A 531 4.78 -12.11 -14.07
C PRO A 531 4.61 -10.69 -14.61
N GLU A 532 5.20 -9.69 -13.96
CA GLU A 532 5.16 -8.29 -14.40
C GLU A 532 6.51 -7.58 -14.23
N GLY A 533 7.60 -8.35 -14.11
CA GLY A 533 8.91 -7.83 -14.42
C GLY A 533 9.05 -7.60 -15.93
N GLN A 534 10.23 -7.17 -16.40
CA GLN A 534 10.49 -7.05 -17.85
C GLN A 534 10.25 -8.36 -18.61
N THR A 535 10.25 -9.51 -17.90
CA THR A 535 10.12 -10.84 -18.49
C THR A 535 9.21 -11.72 -17.62
N ASP A 536 8.08 -12.14 -18.21
CA ASP A 536 7.07 -12.96 -17.54
C ASP A 536 7.26 -14.47 -17.78
N THR A 537 8.01 -14.85 -18.80
CA THR A 537 8.17 -16.22 -19.28
C THR A 537 9.64 -16.56 -19.44
N LYS A 538 10.00 -17.85 -19.28
CA LYS A 538 11.38 -18.33 -19.46
C LYS A 538 11.97 -17.94 -20.83
N ASP A 539 11.16 -17.96 -21.87
CA ASP A 539 11.60 -17.65 -23.23
C ASP A 539 11.79 -16.15 -23.45
N LYS A 540 10.99 -15.30 -22.80
CA LYS A 540 11.22 -13.84 -22.80
C LYS A 540 12.48 -13.49 -21.99
N LEU A 541 12.69 -14.14 -20.84
CA LEU A 541 13.89 -13.95 -20.02
C LEU A 541 15.17 -14.36 -20.76
N GLY A 542 15.16 -15.55 -21.37
CA GLY A 542 16.28 -16.01 -22.18
C GLY A 542 16.58 -15.07 -23.35
N ARG A 543 15.55 -14.61 -24.08
CA ARG A 543 15.73 -13.62 -25.17
C ARG A 543 16.26 -12.27 -24.68
N TYR A 544 15.81 -11.80 -23.53
CA TYR A 544 16.29 -10.56 -22.94
C TYR A 544 17.78 -10.65 -22.59
N LEU A 545 18.23 -11.77 -22.02
CA LEU A 545 19.62 -11.94 -21.58
C LEU A 545 20.59 -12.42 -22.66
N ALA A 546 20.07 -12.96 -23.77
CA ALA A 546 20.87 -13.47 -24.88
C ALA A 546 21.98 -12.52 -25.39
N PRO A 547 21.81 -11.19 -25.44
CA PRO A 547 22.87 -10.28 -25.89
C PRO A 547 24.14 -10.30 -25.03
N TRP A 548 24.01 -10.67 -23.75
CA TRP A 548 25.12 -10.68 -22.79
C TRP A 548 25.58 -12.10 -22.44
N PHE A 549 24.74 -13.12 -22.63
CA PHE A 549 25.05 -14.50 -22.28
C PHE A 549 26.17 -15.06 -23.17
N SER A 550 27.32 -15.43 -22.60
CA SER A 550 28.48 -15.92 -23.35
C SER A 550 28.78 -17.40 -23.11
N HIS A 551 28.42 -17.93 -21.94
CA HIS A 551 28.61 -19.33 -21.59
C HIS A 551 27.55 -19.80 -20.58
N GLU A 552 27.04 -21.01 -20.78
CA GLU A 552 26.10 -21.71 -19.88
C GLU A 552 26.60 -23.13 -19.69
N ASP A 553 26.77 -23.57 -18.43
CA ASP A 553 26.91 -24.97 -18.09
C ASP A 553 26.10 -25.28 -16.81
N GLY A 554 24.87 -25.75 -16.98
CA GLY A 554 24.02 -26.19 -15.87
C GLY A 554 23.19 -25.12 -15.17
N PHE A 555 23.15 -23.88 -15.68
CA PHE A 555 22.18 -22.86 -15.27
C PHE A 555 21.05 -22.78 -16.28
N VAL A 556 19.81 -23.07 -15.89
CA VAL A 556 18.67 -23.07 -16.82
C VAL A 556 17.64 -22.00 -16.45
N PHE A 557 16.94 -21.50 -17.47
CA PHE A 557 15.76 -20.66 -17.28
C PHE A 557 14.59 -21.52 -16.79
N GLU A 558 14.19 -21.33 -15.54
CA GLU A 558 13.12 -22.10 -14.94
C GLU A 558 12.05 -21.22 -14.31
N ARG A 559 10.81 -21.67 -14.48
CA ARG A 559 9.68 -21.27 -13.65
C ARG A 559 9.38 -22.48 -12.78
N ASP A 560 9.78 -22.44 -11.51
CA ASP A 560 9.55 -23.56 -10.60
C ASP A 560 8.05 -23.64 -10.31
N LEU A 561 7.40 -24.69 -10.83
CA LEU A 561 5.97 -24.95 -10.60
C LEU A 561 5.74 -25.98 -9.48
N SER A 562 6.81 -26.58 -8.95
CA SER A 562 6.72 -27.80 -8.15
C SER A 562 6.41 -27.55 -6.67
N HIS A 563 6.67 -26.35 -6.14
CA HIS A 563 6.52 -26.02 -4.71
C HIS A 563 5.64 -24.78 -4.50
N GLY A 564 4.33 -24.94 -4.64
CA GLY A 564 3.34 -23.91 -4.27
C GLY A 564 3.56 -22.54 -4.91
N PHE A 565 3.27 -21.47 -4.17
CA PHE A 565 3.33 -20.08 -4.63
C PHE A 565 4.75 -19.57 -4.98
N ALA A 566 5.80 -20.40 -4.91
CA ALA A 566 7.17 -20.07 -5.30
C ALA A 566 7.38 -20.10 -6.83
N ARG A 567 6.37 -19.71 -7.62
CA ARG A 567 6.37 -19.61 -9.11
C ARG A 567 7.31 -18.51 -9.65
N LYS A 568 8.43 -18.29 -8.98
CA LYS A 568 9.40 -17.27 -9.29
C LYS A 568 10.15 -17.71 -10.54
N LEU A 569 10.00 -16.94 -11.61
CA LEU A 569 10.82 -17.07 -12.80
C LEU A 569 12.25 -16.67 -12.44
N GLY A 570 13.25 -17.35 -13.00
CA GLY A 570 14.64 -16.97 -12.83
C GLY A 570 15.60 -17.89 -13.58
N ILE A 571 16.88 -17.75 -13.27
CA ILE A 571 17.96 -18.60 -13.77
C ILE A 571 18.43 -19.45 -12.58
N ALA A 572 18.38 -20.76 -12.71
CA ALA A 572 18.73 -21.67 -11.62
C ALA A 572 19.82 -22.66 -12.03
N ALA A 573 20.78 -22.86 -11.14
CA ALA A 573 21.68 -24.00 -11.23
C ALA A 573 20.89 -25.30 -11.00
N VAL A 574 21.12 -26.30 -11.84
CA VAL A 574 20.48 -27.63 -11.77
C VAL A 574 21.47 -28.77 -11.61
N LYS A 575 22.76 -28.46 -11.42
CA LYS A 575 23.82 -29.42 -11.14
C LYS A 575 24.94 -28.78 -10.32
N GLU A 576 25.73 -29.62 -9.66
CA GLU A 576 26.96 -29.20 -8.98
C GLU A 576 27.95 -28.55 -9.95
N ASN A 577 28.73 -27.58 -9.46
CA ASN A 577 29.71 -26.84 -10.24
C ASN A 577 29.15 -26.14 -11.49
N ALA A 578 27.83 -25.90 -11.56
CA ALA A 578 27.23 -25.17 -12.65
C ALA A 578 27.87 -23.78 -12.80
N THR A 579 28.00 -23.30 -14.03
CA THR A 579 28.55 -21.98 -14.36
C THR A 579 27.67 -21.25 -15.36
N MET A 580 27.60 -19.92 -15.24
CA MET A 580 27.10 -19.05 -16.29
C MET A 580 27.96 -17.80 -16.39
N GLN A 581 28.10 -17.25 -17.60
CA GLN A 581 28.94 -16.08 -17.86
C GLN A 581 28.18 -15.05 -18.70
N PHE A 582 28.32 -13.79 -18.29
CA PHE A 582 27.86 -12.61 -19.02
C PHE A 582 29.06 -11.78 -19.50
N ASP A 583 29.07 -11.42 -20.78
CA ASP A 583 30.07 -10.56 -21.40
C ASP A 583 29.44 -9.22 -21.79
N PHE A 584 29.91 -8.14 -21.18
CA PHE A 584 29.51 -6.78 -21.50
C PHE A 584 30.65 -6.09 -22.26
N ARG A 585 30.49 -5.91 -23.57
CA ARG A 585 31.52 -5.33 -24.43
C ARG A 585 31.28 -3.84 -24.63
N ASN A 586 32.36 -3.07 -24.67
CA ASN A 586 32.33 -1.62 -24.91
C ASN A 586 31.26 -0.92 -24.06
N ILE A 587 31.43 -1.02 -22.74
CA ILE A 587 30.57 -0.42 -21.72
C ILE A 587 30.28 1.05 -22.08
N ILE A 588 29.00 1.43 -22.19
CA ILE A 588 28.58 2.76 -22.68
C ILE A 588 28.40 3.82 -21.60
N GLN A 589 28.32 3.40 -20.34
CA GLN A 589 28.24 4.25 -19.15
C GLN A 589 29.07 3.59 -18.04
N PRO A 590 29.62 4.34 -17.07
CA PRO A 590 30.39 3.74 -15.99
C PRO A 590 29.60 2.67 -15.23
N VAL A 591 30.28 1.69 -14.64
CA VAL A 591 29.64 0.62 -13.85
C VAL A 591 30.42 0.40 -12.56
N GLN A 592 29.73 0.34 -11.42
CA GLN A 592 30.35 0.19 -10.09
C GLN A 592 29.58 -0.77 -9.16
N VAL A 593 28.31 -1.06 -9.46
CA VAL A 593 27.46 -1.87 -8.59
C VAL A 593 26.77 -2.98 -9.38
N LEU A 594 26.76 -4.17 -8.79
CA LEU A 594 25.95 -5.32 -9.20
C LEU A 594 24.96 -5.63 -8.09
N THR A 595 23.67 -5.49 -8.36
CA THR A 595 22.61 -5.95 -7.45
C THR A 595 22.09 -7.29 -7.93
N VAL A 596 22.04 -8.27 -7.06
CA VAL A 596 21.50 -9.61 -7.36
C VAL A 596 20.30 -9.87 -6.47
N HIS A 597 19.17 -10.20 -7.11
CA HIS A 597 18.06 -10.84 -6.43
C HIS A 597 18.24 -12.35 -6.49
N SER A 598 18.50 -12.97 -5.35
CA SER A 598 18.62 -14.42 -5.23
C SER A 598 17.46 -14.99 -4.41
N ILE A 599 17.12 -16.25 -4.68
CA ILE A 599 16.25 -17.01 -3.78
C ILE A 599 17.13 -17.73 -2.78
N LYS A 600 16.77 -17.60 -1.50
CA LYS A 600 17.19 -18.57 -0.50
C LYS A 600 16.00 -19.45 -0.13
N SER A 601 16.27 -20.73 0.09
CA SER A 601 15.25 -21.70 0.49
C SER A 601 15.85 -22.75 1.43
N TYR A 602 15.09 -23.82 1.68
CA TYR A 602 15.40 -24.90 2.58
C TYR A 602 15.16 -26.26 1.92
N GLY A 603 15.59 -27.33 2.57
CA GLY A 603 15.45 -28.71 2.08
C GLY A 603 16.69 -29.21 1.33
N GLU A 604 16.68 -30.49 1.00
CA GLU A 604 17.85 -31.23 0.49
C GLU A 604 18.47 -30.59 -0.76
N ALA A 605 17.66 -30.09 -1.69
CA ALA A 605 18.15 -29.45 -2.91
C ALA A 605 18.92 -28.13 -2.65
N TRP A 606 18.63 -27.45 -1.54
CA TRP A 606 19.24 -26.17 -1.17
C TRP A 606 20.32 -26.32 -0.10
N GLU A 607 20.48 -27.50 0.47
CA GLU A 607 21.46 -27.74 1.54
C GLU A 607 22.88 -27.42 1.05
N GLY A 608 23.57 -26.54 1.81
CA GLY A 608 24.90 -26.06 1.45
C GLY A 608 24.96 -25.23 0.16
N SER A 609 23.82 -24.81 -0.39
CA SER A 609 23.78 -24.02 -1.63
C SER A 609 24.54 -22.71 -1.50
N ALA A 610 25.49 -22.47 -2.41
CA ALA A 610 26.22 -21.22 -2.51
C ALA A 610 26.71 -20.98 -3.94
N ALA A 611 26.65 -19.72 -4.40
CA ALA A 611 27.16 -19.31 -5.70
C ALA A 611 28.19 -18.17 -5.56
N ASN A 612 29.31 -18.31 -6.26
CA ASN A 612 30.36 -17.31 -6.32
C ASN A 612 30.16 -16.38 -7.52
N PHE A 613 30.20 -15.07 -7.28
CA PHE A 613 30.06 -14.01 -8.27
C PHE A 613 31.42 -13.35 -8.48
N ILE A 614 31.98 -13.54 -9.67
CA ILE A 614 33.30 -13.05 -10.05
C ILE A 614 33.15 -11.99 -11.13
N ILE A 615 33.66 -10.79 -10.88
CA ILE A 615 33.66 -9.70 -11.87
C ILE A 615 35.08 -9.47 -12.33
N SER A 616 35.27 -9.50 -13.64
CA SER A 616 36.53 -9.17 -14.28
C SER A 616 36.36 -8.02 -15.26
N LYS A 617 37.40 -7.19 -15.40
CA LYS A 617 37.44 -6.13 -16.41
C LYS A 617 38.60 -6.30 -17.37
N LYS A 618 38.45 -5.74 -18.55
CA LYS A 618 39.51 -5.63 -19.55
C LYS A 618 39.56 -4.20 -20.09
N ALA A 619 40.72 -3.57 -19.95
CA ALA A 619 40.93 -2.20 -20.37
C ALA A 619 40.80 -2.04 -21.89
N ARG A 620 40.39 -0.84 -22.31
CA ARG A 620 40.23 -0.49 -23.72
C ARG A 620 41.58 -0.55 -24.45
N LYS A 621 41.59 -1.12 -25.66
CA LYS A 621 42.78 -1.19 -26.56
C LYS A 621 43.44 0.16 -26.88
N ALA A 622 42.77 1.28 -26.63
CA ALA A 622 43.29 2.61 -26.91
C ALA A 622 44.43 3.03 -25.96
N ASP A 623 44.57 2.35 -24.82
CA ASP A 623 45.66 2.59 -23.90
C ASP A 623 46.95 1.93 -24.42
N ARG A 624 47.59 2.58 -25.41
CA ARG A 624 48.74 2.06 -26.16
C ARG A 624 49.94 1.70 -25.28
N ASN A 625 49.95 2.15 -24.03
CA ASN A 625 51.00 1.88 -23.06
C ASN A 625 50.70 0.69 -22.14
N ALA A 626 49.47 0.15 -22.15
CA ALA A 626 49.11 -1.03 -21.37
C ALA A 626 49.63 -2.30 -22.05
N THR A 627 50.89 -2.66 -21.78
CA THR A 627 51.54 -3.90 -22.23
C THR A 627 50.85 -5.18 -21.73
N THR A 628 49.87 -5.06 -20.83
CA THR A 628 49.04 -6.13 -20.24
C THR A 628 47.60 -6.19 -20.77
N GLY A 629 47.21 -5.36 -21.74
CA GLY A 629 45.81 -5.17 -22.20
C GLY A 629 45.11 -6.36 -22.87
N LYS A 630 45.64 -7.59 -22.78
CA LYS A 630 44.96 -8.80 -23.27
C LYS A 630 44.21 -9.55 -22.18
N ASP A 631 44.66 -9.45 -20.93
CA ASP A 631 44.18 -10.35 -19.88
C ASP A 631 43.00 -9.73 -19.12
N TRP A 632 42.09 -10.60 -18.69
CA TRP A 632 41.00 -10.24 -17.80
C TRP A 632 41.57 -10.07 -16.39
N ILE A 633 41.24 -8.96 -15.74
CA ILE A 633 41.65 -8.67 -14.36
C ILE A 633 40.43 -8.83 -13.47
N GLU A 634 40.48 -9.75 -12.51
CA GLU A 634 39.47 -9.87 -11.46
C GLU A 634 39.47 -8.60 -10.61
N VAL A 635 38.29 -7.99 -10.45
CA VAL A 635 38.09 -6.78 -9.64
C VAL A 635 37.15 -7.02 -8.47
N TYR A 636 36.43 -8.15 -8.46
CA TYR A 636 35.49 -8.50 -7.41
C TYR A 636 35.20 -9.99 -7.36
N ASN A 637 34.95 -10.51 -6.16
CA ASN A 637 34.73 -11.94 -5.90
C ASN A 637 33.95 -12.09 -4.57
N GLU A 638 32.68 -12.50 -4.64
CA GLU A 638 31.84 -12.72 -3.45
C GLU A 638 30.98 -13.98 -3.59
N VAL A 639 30.88 -14.74 -2.50
CA VAL A 639 30.03 -15.93 -2.40
C VAL A 639 28.70 -15.58 -1.73
N LEU A 640 27.60 -15.82 -2.43
CA LEU A 640 26.25 -15.69 -1.89
C LEU A 640 25.69 -17.06 -1.49
N SER A 641 25.17 -17.17 -0.26
CA SER A 641 24.43 -18.34 0.18
C SER A 641 23.04 -18.41 -0.45
N GLY A 642 22.65 -19.59 -0.96
CA GLY A 642 21.30 -19.93 -1.42
C GLY A 642 20.44 -20.61 -0.35
N VAL A 643 20.92 -20.74 0.88
CA VAL A 643 20.22 -21.41 1.98
C VAL A 643 19.98 -20.47 3.17
N HIS A 644 18.87 -20.70 3.88
CA HIS A 644 18.58 -20.05 5.16
C HIS A 644 17.76 -20.99 6.06
N ASN A 645 17.61 -20.62 7.34
CA ASN A 645 16.99 -21.48 8.36
C ASN A 645 15.46 -21.38 8.42
N SER A 646 14.83 -20.54 7.58
CA SER A 646 13.36 -20.42 7.59
C SER A 646 12.71 -21.49 6.71
N LYS A 647 11.47 -21.87 7.06
CA LYS A 647 10.65 -22.85 6.36
C LYS A 647 9.83 -22.24 5.22
N SER A 648 10.22 -21.08 4.74
CA SER A 648 9.63 -20.41 3.59
C SER A 648 10.72 -20.12 2.55
N THR A 649 10.33 -19.89 1.30
CA THR A 649 11.26 -19.52 0.22
C THR A 649 11.22 -18.01 0.04
N ILE A 650 12.33 -17.33 0.32
CA ILE A 650 12.39 -15.86 0.39
C ILE A 650 13.35 -15.33 -0.68
N SER A 651 12.99 -14.20 -1.29
CA SER A 651 13.91 -13.47 -2.18
C SER A 651 14.74 -12.46 -1.39
N TYR A 652 16.04 -12.48 -1.61
CA TYR A 652 17.01 -11.55 -1.01
C TYR A 652 17.58 -10.65 -2.09
N SER A 653 17.85 -9.39 -1.75
CA SER A 653 18.59 -8.45 -2.60
C SER A 653 19.96 -8.20 -1.99
N THR A 654 21.02 -8.37 -2.79
CA THR A 654 22.41 -8.14 -2.36
C THR A 654 23.07 -7.18 -3.32
N GLU A 655 23.62 -6.08 -2.79
CA GLU A 655 24.40 -5.09 -3.55
C GLU A 655 25.90 -5.36 -3.40
N MET A 656 26.58 -5.56 -4.52
CA MET A 656 28.01 -5.81 -4.62
C MET A 656 28.70 -4.58 -5.24
N PHE A 657 29.55 -3.92 -4.48
CA PHE A 657 30.28 -2.72 -4.92
C PHE A 657 31.72 -3.08 -5.30
N PHE A 658 32.16 -2.64 -6.47
CA PHE A 658 33.49 -2.92 -7.01
C PHE A 658 34.13 -1.66 -7.60
N PRO A 659 35.44 -1.66 -7.92
CA PRO A 659 36.09 -0.51 -8.53
C PRO A 659 35.42 -0.10 -9.85
N LEU A 660 35.31 1.21 -10.10
CA LEU A 660 34.68 1.77 -11.29
C LEU A 660 35.22 1.12 -12.58
N ILE A 661 34.30 0.62 -13.40
CA ILE A 661 34.56 0.14 -14.76
C ILE A 661 34.18 1.26 -15.72
N GLU A 662 35.20 1.77 -16.42
CA GLU A 662 35.09 2.96 -17.26
C GLU A 662 34.43 2.69 -18.61
N VAL A 663 33.86 3.75 -19.20
CA VAL A 663 33.30 3.74 -20.55
C VAL A 663 34.33 3.26 -21.57
N GLY A 664 33.92 2.32 -22.42
CA GLY A 664 34.73 1.69 -23.46
C GLY A 664 35.58 0.50 -23.00
N SER A 665 35.51 0.14 -21.71
CA SER A 665 36.06 -1.14 -21.21
C SER A 665 35.16 -2.32 -21.59
N ASP A 666 35.68 -3.54 -21.45
CA ASP A 666 34.87 -4.75 -21.41
C ASP A 666 34.77 -5.26 -19.96
N MET A 667 33.62 -5.83 -19.61
CA MET A 667 33.36 -6.47 -18.32
C MET A 667 32.88 -7.90 -18.55
N LYS A 668 33.28 -8.79 -17.63
CA LYS A 668 32.80 -10.16 -17.55
C LYS A 668 32.24 -10.39 -16.15
N LEU A 669 31.06 -10.99 -16.07
CA LEU A 669 30.48 -11.51 -14.85
C LEU A 669 30.38 -13.03 -14.98
N GLU A 670 31.07 -13.75 -14.11
CA GLU A 670 30.96 -15.21 -13.99
C GLU A 670 30.23 -15.56 -12.69
N VAL A 671 29.26 -16.47 -12.79
CA VAL A 671 28.54 -17.01 -11.64
C VAL A 671 28.78 -18.51 -11.60
N LYS A 672 29.36 -19.00 -10.50
CA LYS A 672 29.71 -20.40 -10.31
C LYS A 672 29.05 -20.96 -9.07
N LEU A 673 28.31 -22.05 -9.20
CA LEU A 673 27.82 -22.81 -8.05
C LEU A 673 29.01 -23.47 -7.35
N VAL A 674 29.30 -23.06 -6.11
CA VAL A 674 30.43 -23.53 -5.31
C VAL A 674 30.01 -24.43 -4.15
N GLY A 675 28.71 -24.54 -3.89
CA GLY A 675 28.14 -25.47 -2.91
C GLY A 675 26.69 -25.83 -3.25
N GLY A 676 26.25 -27.00 -2.80
CA GLY A 676 24.91 -27.55 -3.06
C GLY A 676 24.66 -27.90 -4.53
N SER A 677 23.39 -28.10 -4.89
CA SER A 677 22.98 -28.46 -6.26
C SER A 677 22.01 -27.46 -6.91
N LYS A 678 21.45 -26.52 -6.14
CA LYS A 678 20.48 -25.53 -6.62
C LYS A 678 20.81 -24.14 -6.08
N PHE A 679 20.92 -23.14 -6.95
CA PHE A 679 20.99 -21.73 -6.59
C PHE A 679 20.21 -20.95 -7.64
N LYS A 680 19.44 -19.94 -7.26
CA LYS A 680 18.54 -19.25 -8.20
C LYS A 680 18.65 -17.75 -8.11
N VAL A 681 18.84 -17.13 -9.27
CA VAL A 681 18.82 -15.68 -9.49
C VAL A 681 17.49 -15.30 -10.12
N THR A 682 16.75 -14.42 -9.46
CA THR A 682 15.46 -13.87 -9.93
C THR A 682 15.58 -12.44 -10.43
N GLY A 683 16.75 -11.83 -10.35
CA GLY A 683 16.97 -10.48 -10.88
C GLY A 683 18.43 -10.08 -10.76
N MET A 684 18.85 -9.19 -11.65
CA MET A 684 20.23 -8.71 -11.70
C MET A 684 20.28 -7.31 -12.32
N MET A 685 21.00 -6.39 -11.68
CA MET A 685 21.12 -5.00 -12.12
C MET A 685 22.58 -4.57 -12.05
N LEU A 686 23.10 -4.08 -13.17
CA LEU A 686 24.49 -3.70 -13.35
C LEU A 686 24.56 -2.21 -13.73
N CYS A 687 24.99 -1.38 -12.79
CA CYS A 687 24.71 0.07 -12.80
C CYS A 687 25.91 0.94 -12.40
N SER A 688 25.82 2.25 -12.69
CA SER A 688 26.92 3.23 -12.56
C SER A 688 27.15 3.84 -11.18
N ARG A 689 26.19 3.63 -10.28
CA ARG A 689 25.59 4.67 -9.43
C ARG A 689 26.54 5.75 -8.88
#